data_AF-A0A944M9L7-F1
#
_entry.id   AF-A0A944M9L7-F1
#
_cell.length_a   1.000
_cell.length_b   1.000
_cell.length_c   1.000
_cell.angle_alpha   90.00
_cell.angle_beta   90.00
_cell.angle_gamma   90.00
#
_symmetry.space_group_name_H-M   'P 1'
#
loop_
_entity.id
_entity.type
_entity.pdbx_description
1 polymer ?
#
loop_
_entity_poly.entity_id
_entity_poly.type
_entity_poly.pdbx_seq_one_letter_code
_entity_poly.pdbx_strand_id
1 'polypeptide(L)'
;MVETSELAELAELAFFKDIERDVIRRLAQASEVRQMEKGEILLHQHDRAIALYFLLTGKVQFLIHVAGMDDLLVGTDSESGAMIGWSVFRAPYRHTVTVRCENECRFIRIPRTVLTELMEQSPVTAHTLLRRVAEVLARRLAGNRDRLIASSGVEGRAVLEPAALKSARQASPISDYENLGSDQESTFRFLRHATFFEAMSDHHLRTMLSLGRMIRVTPGTTLFQQGDGADRFYLLVSGRVELWYCSSEGKVCFFLNSLENPGQAFGWSAVVDPRHYQVSAIASDSVCALVFSADSLTALCHQDPLFAGELMERVIWLIGNRLRMARTQLIARRYHKETLAVTALLEQNADTLHVTSPLYKIPYLLQNRLTLSDAFGTLELIRNHGEDENERNLARLSLDILEKVHDELHFYQGLQRIYESVANAPEDQPSREVRHHCMQAFQALFQQTGYRLAGEEHLPDAPGHLFIMNHLENHTDNMLPNDFRLTLDTHFVSSMLIYPKYHEAPIRVIRKPELDWYGFQQYFDRLEYLYVYPGEVDEEDRDHHLTREQRNRQFMDQAVARLNQGENIIICPEGRCYYTEESPGPFKSGVFRLALAADPEPMIVPIAVANFDKRLTRTSTAAIVFPSFRVSDHVRDKDDPQSLYDFIAIVNEWYKGYVRQAIELTLKGEEIAG
;
A
#
# COMPACT_ATOMS: atom_id res chain seq x y z
N MET A 1 -4.18 28.66 54.16
CA MET A 1 -4.86 28.62 52.86
C MET A 1 -5.14 27.17 52.56
N VAL A 2 -6.40 26.79 52.41
CA VAL A 2 -6.79 25.40 52.10
C VAL A 2 -6.43 25.15 50.64
N GLU A 3 -5.51 24.23 50.36
CA GLU A 3 -5.21 23.78 49.00
C GLU A 3 -6.47 23.11 48.42
N THR A 4 -6.90 23.55 47.23
CA THR A 4 -8.03 22.92 46.53
C THR A 4 -7.63 21.53 46.05
N SER A 5 -8.57 20.57 46.00
CA SER A 5 -8.32 19.18 45.60
C SER A 5 -7.66 19.10 44.20
N GLU A 6 -8.05 19.99 43.29
CA GLU A 6 -7.54 20.05 41.91
C GLU A 6 -6.09 20.51 41.84
N LEU A 7 -5.64 21.37 42.78
CA LEU A 7 -4.26 21.84 42.83
C LEU A 7 -3.31 20.71 43.23
N ALA A 8 -3.73 19.86 44.17
CA ALA A 8 -2.98 18.67 44.55
C ALA A 8 -2.92 17.67 43.38
N GLU A 9 -4.04 17.39 42.72
CA GLU A 9 -4.08 16.47 41.58
C GLU A 9 -3.21 16.96 40.39
N LEU A 10 -3.24 18.26 40.06
CA LEU A 10 -2.41 18.84 38.98
C LEU A 10 -0.91 18.84 39.30
N ALA A 11 -0.54 19.18 40.54
CA ALA A 11 0.85 19.27 40.96
C ALA A 11 1.57 17.90 40.96
N GLU A 12 0.82 16.81 41.15
CA GLU A 12 1.32 15.43 41.12
C GLU A 12 1.60 14.92 39.69
N LEU A 13 1.03 15.55 38.65
CA LEU A 13 1.22 15.07 37.28
C LEU A 13 2.65 15.35 36.80
N ALA A 14 3.31 14.32 36.26
CA ALA A 14 4.67 14.42 35.73
C ALA A 14 4.84 15.53 34.67
N PHE A 15 3.77 15.89 33.94
CA PHE A 15 3.76 16.99 32.98
C PHE A 15 4.10 18.34 33.62
N PHE A 16 3.62 18.61 34.84
CA PHE A 16 3.81 19.89 35.54
C PHE A 16 5.05 19.90 36.44
N LYS A 17 5.88 18.84 36.40
CA LYS A 17 7.14 18.80 37.12
C LYS A 17 8.04 19.96 36.70
N ASP A 18 8.57 20.67 37.71
CA ASP A 18 9.45 21.84 37.59
C ASP A 18 8.78 23.10 37.03
N ILE A 19 7.44 23.14 36.96
CA ILE A 19 6.68 24.35 36.66
C ILE A 19 6.44 25.13 37.97
N GLU A 20 6.53 26.46 37.89
CA GLU A 20 6.34 27.33 39.05
C GLU A 20 4.98 27.11 39.72
N ARG A 21 4.97 27.05 41.05
CA ARG A 21 3.75 26.78 41.84
C ARG A 21 2.63 27.79 41.59
N ASP A 22 2.95 29.04 41.29
CA ASP A 22 1.95 30.07 41.01
C ASP A 22 1.26 29.84 39.65
N VAL A 23 1.99 29.34 38.65
CA VAL A 23 1.44 28.90 37.37
C VAL A 23 0.51 27.70 37.58
N ILE A 24 0.96 26.70 38.34
CA ILE A 24 0.13 25.52 38.67
C ILE A 24 -1.14 25.95 39.42
N ARG A 25 -1.03 26.88 40.37
CA ARG A 25 -2.18 27.40 41.12
C ARG A 25 -3.20 28.06 40.20
N ARG A 26 -2.76 28.88 39.25
CA ARG A 26 -3.65 29.56 38.28
C ARG A 26 -4.30 28.57 37.33
N LEU A 27 -3.56 27.55 36.86
CA LEU A 27 -4.13 26.46 36.08
C LEU A 27 -5.19 25.69 36.88
N ALA A 28 -4.90 25.34 38.14
CA ALA A 28 -5.82 24.62 39.00
C ALA A 28 -7.11 25.40 39.29
N GLN A 29 -7.01 26.70 39.54
CA GLN A 29 -8.18 27.58 39.73
C GLN A 29 -9.09 27.66 38.50
N ALA A 30 -8.54 27.50 37.30
CA ALA A 30 -9.29 27.51 36.04
C ALA A 30 -9.69 26.10 35.56
N SER A 31 -9.24 25.05 36.25
CA SER A 31 -9.46 23.66 35.84
C SER A 31 -10.74 23.11 36.44
N GLU A 32 -11.35 22.14 35.75
CA GLU A 32 -12.50 21.39 36.26
C GLU A 32 -12.27 19.89 36.11
N VAL A 33 -12.74 19.11 37.09
CA VAL A 33 -12.76 17.65 36.98
C VAL A 33 -14.02 17.24 36.22
N ARG A 34 -13.86 16.46 35.15
CA ARG A 34 -14.97 15.86 34.40
C ARG A 34 -14.97 14.35 34.58
N GLN A 35 -16.13 13.80 34.91
CA GLN A 35 -16.38 12.36 34.88
C GLN A 35 -17.18 12.05 33.61
N MET A 36 -16.83 10.96 32.94
CA MET A 36 -17.48 10.55 31.70
C MET A 36 -17.70 9.04 31.70
N GLU A 37 -18.86 8.64 31.22
CA GLU A 37 -19.29 7.25 31.16
C GLU A 37 -18.64 6.50 30.00
N LYS A 38 -18.73 5.16 30.04
CA LYS A 38 -18.29 4.31 28.93
C LYS A 38 -19.00 4.70 27.63
N GLY A 39 -18.21 4.88 26.57
CA GLY A 39 -18.71 5.19 25.22
C GLY A 39 -18.90 6.68 24.94
N GLU A 40 -18.83 7.56 25.95
CA GLU A 40 -18.92 9.00 25.73
C GLU A 40 -17.70 9.53 24.98
N ILE A 41 -17.93 10.57 24.17
CA ILE A 41 -16.91 11.21 23.34
C ILE A 41 -16.41 12.47 24.05
N LEU A 42 -15.12 12.50 24.37
CA LEU A 42 -14.46 13.64 25.01
C LEU A 42 -14.25 14.80 24.04
N LEU A 43 -13.87 14.48 22.79
CA LEU A 43 -13.64 15.43 21.70
C LEU A 43 -13.83 14.74 20.35
N HIS A 44 -14.31 15.49 19.35
CA HIS A 44 -14.45 15.01 17.98
C HIS A 44 -13.29 15.48 17.10
N GLN A 45 -12.94 14.66 16.12
CA GLN A 45 -12.06 15.06 15.02
C GLN A 45 -12.62 16.32 14.32
N HIS A 46 -11.75 17.22 13.89
CA HIS A 46 -12.07 18.51 13.26
C HIS A 46 -12.78 19.54 14.14
N ASP A 47 -13.19 19.20 15.36
CA ASP A 47 -13.70 20.21 16.27
C ASP A 47 -12.60 21.18 16.69
N ARG A 48 -13.02 22.41 17.01
CA ARG A 48 -12.12 23.43 17.56
C ARG A 48 -11.58 22.95 18.91
N ALA A 49 -10.26 22.96 19.04
CA ALA A 49 -9.59 22.67 20.29
C ALA A 49 -9.72 23.84 21.27
N ILE A 50 -10.56 23.67 22.29
CA ILE A 50 -10.88 24.71 23.29
C ILE A 50 -10.31 24.43 24.68
N ALA A 51 -9.76 23.24 24.92
CA ALA A 51 -9.19 22.85 26.20
C ALA A 51 -8.15 21.72 26.05
N LEU A 52 -7.25 21.65 27.03
CA LEU A 52 -6.34 20.55 27.27
C LEU A 52 -6.93 19.65 28.36
N TYR A 53 -6.68 18.35 28.27
CA TYR A 53 -7.22 17.36 29.20
C TYR A 53 -6.10 16.47 29.73
N PHE A 54 -6.20 16.06 30.99
CA PHE A 54 -5.34 15.02 31.57
C PHE A 54 -6.22 13.90 32.12
N LEU A 55 -5.99 12.67 31.68
CA LEU A 55 -6.69 11.49 32.19
C LEU A 55 -6.23 11.19 33.61
N LEU A 56 -7.13 11.16 34.58
CA LEU A 56 -6.84 10.78 35.96
C LEU A 56 -7.00 9.28 36.17
N THR A 57 -8.14 8.75 35.73
CA THR A 57 -8.52 7.33 35.82
C THR A 57 -9.32 6.93 34.59
N GLY A 58 -9.27 5.65 34.22
CA GLY A 58 -9.99 5.10 33.08
C GLY A 58 -9.08 4.80 31.88
N LYS A 59 -9.69 4.57 30.73
CA LYS A 59 -9.02 4.24 29.47
C LYS A 59 -9.77 4.88 28.31
N VAL A 60 -9.02 5.53 27.43
CA VAL A 60 -9.56 6.19 26.24
C VAL A 60 -9.10 5.53 24.94
N GLN A 61 -9.88 5.71 23.89
CA GLN A 61 -9.64 5.29 22.52
C GLN A 61 -9.45 6.53 21.64
N PHE A 62 -8.44 6.52 20.78
CA PHE A 62 -8.24 7.50 19.72
C PHE A 62 -8.73 6.92 18.40
N LEU A 63 -9.66 7.63 17.78
CA LEU A 63 -10.40 7.20 16.61
C LEU A 63 -10.16 8.20 15.46
N ILE A 64 -10.06 7.70 14.23
CA ILE A 64 -10.12 8.51 13.02
C ILE A 64 -11.41 8.18 12.31
N HIS A 65 -12.23 9.21 12.11
CA HIS A 65 -13.40 9.14 11.27
C HIS A 65 -12.97 9.28 9.81
N VAL A 66 -13.51 8.41 8.96
CA VAL A 66 -13.35 8.46 7.51
C VAL A 66 -14.75 8.31 6.93
N ALA A 67 -15.13 9.20 6.02
CA ALA A 67 -16.47 9.18 5.43
C ALA A 67 -16.80 7.80 4.82
N GLY A 68 -17.97 7.26 5.16
CA GLY A 68 -18.43 5.95 4.68
C GLY A 68 -17.91 4.74 5.47
N MET A 69 -17.32 4.96 6.66
CA MET A 69 -16.81 3.90 7.51
C MET A 69 -17.15 4.09 9.00
N ASP A 70 -17.07 2.98 9.75
CA ASP A 70 -16.96 3.02 11.20
C ASP A 70 -15.64 3.66 11.64
N ASP A 71 -15.67 4.31 12.80
CA ASP A 71 -14.52 4.96 13.42
C ASP A 71 -13.33 4.01 13.60
N LEU A 72 -12.19 4.39 13.01
CA LEU A 72 -10.98 3.57 12.97
C LEU A 72 -10.12 3.76 14.21
N LEU A 73 -9.90 2.69 14.98
CA LEU A 73 -9.06 2.71 16.18
C LEU A 73 -7.57 2.83 15.84
N VAL A 74 -6.98 3.98 16.14
CA VAL A 74 -5.55 4.27 15.94
C VAL A 74 -4.73 4.24 17.23
N GLY A 75 -5.39 4.14 18.38
CA GLY A 75 -4.69 3.92 19.64
C GLY A 75 -5.57 3.93 20.87
N THR A 76 -4.98 3.54 21.99
CA THR A 76 -5.58 3.68 23.32
C THR A 76 -4.56 4.27 24.28
N ASP A 77 -5.04 4.86 25.37
CA ASP A 77 -4.22 5.38 26.46
C ASP A 77 -4.99 5.21 27.78
N SER A 78 -4.30 4.70 28.80
CA SER A 78 -4.83 4.44 30.14
C SER A 78 -3.86 4.92 31.22
N GLU A 79 -2.83 5.68 30.83
CA GLU A 79 -1.83 6.20 31.77
C GLU A 79 -2.45 7.37 32.55
N SER A 80 -2.32 7.34 33.87
CA SER A 80 -2.71 8.48 34.70
C SER A 80 -1.78 9.66 34.39
N GLY A 81 -2.35 10.82 34.10
CA GLY A 81 -1.66 11.98 33.54
C GLY A 81 -1.53 11.98 32.02
N ALA A 82 -2.18 11.07 31.29
CA ALA A 82 -2.17 11.11 29.83
C ALA A 82 -2.79 12.40 29.28
N MET A 83 -2.01 13.17 28.52
CA MET A 83 -2.41 14.47 27.98
C MET A 83 -3.26 14.32 26.71
N ILE A 84 -4.47 14.86 26.67
CA ILE A 84 -5.39 14.80 25.52
C ILE A 84 -5.77 16.23 25.11
N GLY A 85 -6.08 16.47 23.83
CA GLY A 85 -6.45 17.82 23.36
C GLY A 85 -5.28 18.75 23.05
N TRP A 86 -4.06 18.22 22.86
CA TRP A 86 -2.84 18.99 22.55
C TRP A 86 -2.94 19.91 21.32
N SER A 87 -3.92 19.70 20.43
CA SER A 87 -4.25 20.59 19.32
C SER A 87 -4.46 22.05 19.73
N VAL A 88 -4.71 22.35 21.01
CA VAL A 88 -4.76 23.73 21.54
C VAL A 88 -3.45 24.52 21.32
N PHE A 89 -2.32 23.83 21.13
CA PHE A 89 -0.99 24.42 20.88
C PHE A 89 -0.60 24.45 19.40
N ARG A 90 -1.50 24.07 18.48
CA ARG A 90 -1.20 23.98 17.05
C ARG A 90 -2.31 24.63 16.23
N ALA A 91 -2.00 25.74 15.55
CA ALA A 91 -2.91 26.34 14.57
C ALA A 91 -3.28 25.32 13.46
N PRO A 92 -4.55 25.27 13.00
CA PRO A 92 -5.67 26.17 13.28
C PRO A 92 -6.51 25.80 14.54
N TYR A 93 -5.91 25.11 15.51
CA TYR A 93 -6.54 24.69 16.76
C TYR A 93 -7.72 23.76 16.51
N ARG A 94 -7.43 22.66 15.80
CA ARG A 94 -8.41 21.64 15.39
C ARG A 94 -7.95 20.26 15.83
N HIS A 95 -8.87 19.48 16.38
CA HIS A 95 -8.58 18.12 16.79
C HIS A 95 -8.30 17.22 15.59
N THR A 96 -7.28 16.37 15.71
CA THR A 96 -6.85 15.49 14.61
C THR A 96 -7.45 14.09 14.70
N VAL A 97 -8.18 13.80 15.78
CA VAL A 97 -8.75 12.49 16.12
C VAL A 97 -9.98 12.72 17.01
N THR A 98 -10.90 11.77 17.01
CA THR A 98 -11.95 11.64 18.02
C THR A 98 -11.39 10.88 19.22
N VAL A 99 -11.80 11.24 20.45
CA VAL A 99 -11.42 10.51 21.67
C VAL A 99 -12.67 10.02 22.38
N ARG A 100 -12.77 8.71 22.59
CA ARG A 100 -13.91 8.04 23.23
C ARG A 100 -13.48 7.29 24.48
N CYS A 101 -14.28 7.35 25.54
CA CYS A 101 -14.07 6.60 26.77
C CYS A 101 -14.33 5.10 26.53
N GLU A 102 -13.33 4.23 26.76
CA GLU A 102 -13.50 2.77 26.68
C GLU A 102 -14.22 2.21 27.91
N ASN A 103 -14.03 2.87 29.04
CA ASN A 103 -14.70 2.64 30.32
C ASN A 103 -14.94 4.01 31.01
N GLU A 104 -15.48 4.01 32.22
CA GLU A 104 -15.64 5.23 33.00
C GLU A 104 -14.29 5.95 33.16
N CYS A 105 -14.25 7.23 32.78
CA CYS A 105 -13.05 8.04 32.79
C CYS A 105 -13.22 9.31 33.63
N ARG A 106 -12.15 9.70 34.31
CA ARG A 106 -12.04 11.01 34.97
C ARG A 106 -10.94 11.82 34.31
N PHE A 107 -11.21 13.10 34.05
CA PHE A 107 -10.28 14.02 33.43
C PHE A 107 -10.16 15.31 34.23
N ILE A 108 -8.98 15.92 34.22
CA ILE A 108 -8.83 17.35 34.48
C ILE A 108 -8.93 18.07 33.15
N ARG A 109 -9.85 19.02 33.02
CA ARG A 109 -9.98 19.91 31.87
C ARG A 109 -9.40 21.28 32.19
N ILE A 110 -8.46 21.73 31.37
CA ILE A 110 -7.83 23.04 31.44
C ILE A 110 -8.24 23.87 30.22
N PRO A 111 -8.96 25.00 30.39
CA PRO A 111 -9.34 25.86 29.27
C PRO A 111 -8.13 26.36 28.47
N ARG A 112 -8.27 26.48 27.14
CA ARG A 112 -7.22 27.06 26.29
C ARG A 112 -6.92 28.52 26.66
N THR A 113 -7.93 29.28 27.10
CA THR A 113 -7.78 30.70 27.43
C THR A 113 -6.74 30.94 28.51
N VAL A 114 -6.77 30.17 29.61
CA VAL A 114 -5.78 30.30 30.69
C VAL A 114 -4.38 29.89 30.23
N LEU A 115 -4.27 28.87 29.38
CA LEU A 115 -2.98 28.46 28.79
C LEU A 115 -2.40 29.59 27.94
N THR A 116 -3.21 30.19 27.06
CA THR A 116 -2.78 31.31 26.22
C THR A 116 -2.37 32.53 27.06
N GLU A 117 -3.17 32.93 28.03
CA GLU A 117 -2.84 34.06 28.92
C GLU A 117 -1.52 33.86 29.67
N LEU A 118 -1.27 32.64 30.19
CA LEU A 118 -0.03 32.32 30.89
C LEU A 118 1.18 32.35 29.96
N MET A 119 1.03 31.86 28.73
CA MET A 119 2.09 31.88 27.72
C MET A 119 2.43 33.31 27.29
N GLU A 120 1.42 34.18 27.13
CA GLU A 120 1.60 35.60 26.78
C GLU A 120 2.24 36.40 27.92
N GLN A 121 1.96 36.05 29.17
CA GLN A 121 2.52 36.74 30.35
C GLN A 121 3.97 36.37 30.65
N SER A 122 4.39 35.15 30.32
CA SER A 122 5.74 34.66 30.59
C SER A 122 6.26 33.77 29.47
N PRO A 123 7.21 34.28 28.66
CA PRO A 123 7.89 33.50 27.64
C PRO A 123 8.60 32.25 28.18
N VAL A 124 9.12 32.31 29.41
CA VAL A 124 9.75 31.16 30.09
C VAL A 124 8.73 30.06 30.38
N THR A 125 7.54 30.45 30.86
CA THR A 125 6.43 29.53 31.08
C THR A 125 5.96 28.93 29.76
N ALA A 126 5.85 29.74 28.70
CA ALA A 126 5.49 29.27 27.36
C ALA A 126 6.45 28.21 26.84
N HIS A 127 7.75 28.51 26.87
CA HIS A 127 8.78 27.56 26.44
C HIS A 127 8.71 26.25 27.24
N THR A 128 8.56 26.33 28.57
CA THR A 128 8.49 25.15 29.45
C THR A 128 7.29 24.26 29.12
N LEU A 129 6.10 24.85 28.98
CA LEU A 129 4.88 24.12 28.64
C LEU A 129 4.98 23.48 27.25
N LEU A 130 5.41 24.25 26.24
CA LEU A 130 5.51 23.76 24.87
C LEU A 130 6.57 22.65 24.74
N ARG A 131 7.70 22.74 25.46
CA ARG A 131 8.69 21.67 25.51
C ARG A 131 8.09 20.36 26.05
N ARG A 132 7.31 20.42 27.13
CA ARG A 132 6.59 19.25 27.68
C ARG A 132 5.57 18.68 26.69
N VAL A 133 4.87 19.53 25.95
CA VAL A 133 3.96 19.10 24.87
C VAL A 133 4.74 18.35 23.79
N ALA A 134 5.87 18.91 23.32
CA ALA A 134 6.71 18.29 22.30
C ALA A 134 7.22 16.91 22.75
N GLU A 135 7.66 16.77 24.00
CA GLU A 135 8.09 15.48 24.59
C GLU A 135 6.97 14.42 24.56
N VAL A 136 5.74 14.80 24.95
CA VAL A 136 4.59 13.88 24.92
C VAL A 136 4.26 13.46 23.48
N LEU A 137 4.29 14.40 22.53
CA LEU A 137 4.03 14.10 21.13
C LEU A 137 5.12 13.22 20.51
N ALA A 138 6.38 13.45 20.87
CA ALA A 138 7.50 12.63 20.45
C ALA A 138 7.35 11.17 20.92
N ARG A 139 6.94 10.94 22.17
CA ARG A 139 6.65 9.60 22.69
C ARG A 139 5.48 8.94 21.95
N ARG A 140 4.41 9.68 21.70
CA ARG A 140 3.25 9.18 20.96
C ARG A 140 3.58 8.80 19.52
N LEU A 141 4.42 9.60 18.85
CA LEU A 141 4.87 9.31 17.50
C LEU A 141 5.69 8.01 17.45
N ALA A 142 6.62 7.82 18.38
CA ALA A 142 7.37 6.57 18.49
C ALA A 142 6.43 5.36 18.67
N GLY A 143 5.48 5.43 19.62
CA GLY A 143 4.52 4.35 19.84
C GLY A 143 3.60 4.05 18.64
N ASN A 144 3.27 5.05 17.80
CA ASN A 144 2.52 4.81 16.57
C ASN A 144 3.37 4.11 15.50
N ARG A 145 4.68 4.41 15.43
CA ARG A 145 5.61 3.72 14.52
C ARG A 145 5.83 2.27 14.95
N ASP A 146 5.93 1.99 16.25
CA ASP A 146 6.01 0.61 16.74
C ASP A 146 4.75 -0.18 16.38
N ARG A 147 3.56 0.42 16.53
CA ARG A 147 2.29 -0.19 16.08
C ARG A 147 2.26 -0.40 14.57
N LEU A 148 2.81 0.53 13.80
CA LEU A 148 2.90 0.40 12.34
C LEU A 148 3.75 -0.82 11.96
N ILE A 149 4.89 -1.05 12.62
CA ILE A 149 5.70 -2.28 12.44
C ILE A 149 4.89 -3.50 12.83
N ALA A 150 4.27 -3.51 14.01
CA ALA A 150 3.51 -4.66 14.48
C ALA A 150 2.32 -5.01 13.56
N SER A 151 1.71 -4.01 12.92
CA SER A 151 0.65 -4.21 11.91
C SER A 151 1.16 -4.60 10.53
N SER A 152 2.47 -4.46 10.28
CA SER A 152 3.11 -4.89 9.05
C SER A 152 3.44 -6.37 9.20
N GLY A 153 2.48 -7.25 8.89
CA GLY A 153 2.85 -8.55 8.33
C GLY A 153 3.84 -8.28 7.19
N VAL A 154 4.97 -8.96 7.18
CA VAL A 154 6.21 -8.61 6.47
C VAL A 154 6.02 -8.52 4.94
N GLU A 155 5.38 -7.47 4.44
CA GLU A 155 5.25 -7.21 3.02
C GLU A 155 5.16 -5.71 2.72
N GLY A 156 6.00 -5.25 1.79
CA GLY A 156 5.61 -4.19 0.87
C GLY A 156 6.33 -2.86 0.91
N ARG A 157 7.43 -2.69 1.67
CA ARG A 157 8.48 -1.69 1.36
C ARG A 157 9.81 -2.27 1.83
N ALA A 158 10.89 -2.00 1.10
CA ALA A 158 12.23 -2.53 1.33
C ALA A 158 12.52 -2.68 2.84
N VAL A 159 12.34 -3.89 3.36
CA VAL A 159 13.04 -4.32 4.55
C VAL A 159 14.46 -4.44 4.04
N LEU A 160 15.22 -3.35 4.14
CA LEU A 160 16.65 -3.50 3.95
C LEU A 160 17.08 -4.56 4.97
N GLU A 161 17.75 -5.60 4.46
CA GLU A 161 18.55 -6.51 5.27
C GLU A 161 19.21 -5.67 6.36
N PRO A 162 18.98 -5.96 7.66
CA PRO A 162 19.51 -5.17 8.75
C PRO A 162 21.01 -4.90 8.58
N ALA A 163 21.74 -5.77 7.88
CA ALA A 163 23.13 -5.61 7.46
C ALA A 163 23.45 -4.30 6.70
N ALA A 164 22.59 -3.81 5.79
CA ALA A 164 22.84 -2.58 5.04
C ALA A 164 22.82 -1.33 5.94
N LEU A 165 21.81 -1.22 6.82
CA LEU A 165 21.77 -0.19 7.88
C LEU A 165 22.81 -0.43 8.99
N LYS A 166 23.17 -1.69 9.29
CA LYS A 166 24.21 -2.06 10.28
C LYS A 166 25.64 -1.77 9.80
N SER A 167 25.88 -1.70 8.48
CA SER A 167 27.18 -1.31 7.92
C SER A 167 27.45 0.19 8.12
N ALA A 168 26.39 1.01 8.15
CA ALA A 168 26.40 2.43 8.46
C ALA A 168 26.38 2.70 9.97
N ARG A 169 27.32 2.11 10.71
CA ARG A 169 27.32 2.05 12.19
C ARG A 169 27.54 3.39 12.90
N GLN A 170 27.89 4.44 12.17
CA GLN A 170 28.15 5.77 12.74
C GLN A 170 27.67 6.84 11.77
N ALA A 171 26.96 7.85 12.31
CA ALA A 171 26.71 9.09 11.61
C ALA A 171 28.04 9.66 11.08
N SER A 172 28.06 10.14 9.84
CA SER A 172 29.28 10.72 9.28
C SER A 172 29.67 11.96 10.10
N PRO A 173 30.95 12.07 10.51
CA PRO A 173 31.46 13.25 11.18
C PRO A 173 31.12 14.53 10.40
N ILE A 174 30.76 15.61 11.11
CA ILE A 174 30.45 16.90 10.47
C ILE A 174 31.66 17.51 9.73
N SER A 175 32.88 17.02 10.03
CA SER A 175 34.11 17.35 9.30
C SER A 175 34.09 16.91 7.85
N ASP A 176 33.32 15.85 7.55
CA ASP A 176 33.28 15.22 6.24
C ASP A 176 32.28 15.95 5.32
N TYR A 177 31.54 16.91 5.88
CA TYR A 177 30.56 17.71 5.16
C TYR A 177 31.25 18.92 4.54
N GLU A 178 31.09 19.06 3.22
CA GLU A 178 31.58 20.24 2.50
C GLU A 178 30.84 21.48 2.99
N ASN A 179 31.58 22.49 3.49
CA ASN A 179 30.99 23.78 3.85
C ASN A 179 30.88 24.62 2.58
N LEU A 180 29.64 24.91 2.16
CA LEU A 180 29.41 25.67 0.92
C LEU A 180 29.58 27.18 1.12
N GLY A 181 29.69 27.66 2.36
CA GLY A 181 29.37 29.05 2.67
C GLY A 181 27.89 29.34 2.36
N SER A 182 27.41 30.51 2.79
CA SER A 182 26.04 30.92 2.47
C SER A 182 25.99 32.41 2.18
N ASP A 183 25.45 32.77 1.01
CA ASP A 183 24.98 34.14 0.81
C ASP A 183 23.85 34.40 1.81
N GLN A 184 24.09 35.38 2.70
CA GLN A 184 23.23 35.65 3.85
C GLN A 184 21.83 36.06 3.39
N GLU A 185 21.72 36.84 2.32
CA GLU A 185 20.43 37.37 1.86
C GLU A 185 19.59 36.33 1.12
N SER A 186 20.18 35.49 0.26
CA SER A 186 19.45 34.36 -0.33
C SER A 186 19.04 33.32 0.71
N THR A 187 19.89 33.02 1.69
CA THR A 187 19.57 32.08 2.76
C THR A 187 18.49 32.63 3.69
N PHE A 188 18.53 33.93 4.00
CA PHE A 188 17.45 34.60 4.72
C PHE A 188 16.11 34.52 3.97
N ARG A 189 16.10 34.81 2.66
CA ARG A 189 14.91 34.65 1.82
C ARG A 189 14.39 33.22 1.82
N PHE A 190 15.28 32.23 1.74
CA PHE A 190 14.92 30.83 1.85
C PHE A 190 14.30 30.48 3.22
N LEU A 191 14.91 30.90 4.34
CA LEU A 191 14.34 30.70 5.68
C LEU A 191 12.96 31.33 5.82
N ARG A 192 12.76 32.52 5.26
CA ARG A 192 11.47 33.23 5.29
C ARG A 192 10.34 32.47 4.55
N HIS A 193 10.67 31.70 3.54
CA HIS A 193 9.71 30.91 2.76
C HIS A 193 9.64 29.44 3.21
N ALA A 194 10.56 28.98 4.05
CA ALA A 194 10.55 27.61 4.55
C ALA A 194 9.32 27.38 5.43
N THR A 195 8.52 26.37 5.09
CA THR A 195 7.29 26.00 5.83
C THR A 195 7.53 25.80 7.32
N PHE A 196 8.71 25.32 7.76
CA PHE A 196 9.01 25.21 9.19
C PHE A 196 9.10 26.57 9.90
N PHE A 197 9.39 27.67 9.21
CA PHE A 197 9.72 28.97 9.79
C PHE A 197 8.63 30.05 9.62
N GLU A 198 7.53 29.74 8.93
CA GLU A 198 6.47 30.69 8.52
C GLU A 198 5.94 31.63 9.63
N ALA A 199 5.91 31.18 10.89
CA ALA A 199 5.40 31.97 12.02
C ALA A 199 6.50 32.69 12.82
N MET A 200 7.76 32.59 12.42
CA MET A 200 8.89 33.19 13.16
C MET A 200 9.21 34.60 12.67
N SER A 201 9.59 35.48 13.59
CA SER A 201 9.92 36.87 13.26
C SER A 201 11.19 36.98 12.41
N ASP A 202 11.26 37.98 11.52
CA ASP A 202 12.45 38.28 10.72
C ASP A 202 13.72 38.44 11.60
N HIS A 203 13.57 38.97 12.81
CA HIS A 203 14.66 39.07 13.78
C HIS A 203 15.18 37.69 14.18
N HIS A 204 14.29 36.78 14.60
CA HIS A 204 14.65 35.42 14.97
C HIS A 204 15.20 34.60 13.79
N LEU A 205 14.69 34.83 12.56
CA LEU A 205 15.23 34.20 11.36
C LEU A 205 16.67 34.63 11.06
N ARG A 206 17.01 35.91 11.28
CA ARG A 206 18.39 36.40 11.17
C ARG A 206 19.29 35.81 12.26
N THR A 207 18.77 35.63 13.47
CA THR A 207 19.50 34.96 14.55
C THR A 207 19.76 33.50 14.19
N MET A 208 18.75 32.77 13.70
CA MET A 208 18.91 31.40 13.18
C MET A 208 19.97 31.34 12.09
N LEU A 209 19.89 32.23 11.09
CA LEU A 209 20.87 32.30 10.01
C LEU A 209 22.31 32.43 10.52
N SER A 210 22.54 33.20 11.58
CA SER A 210 23.88 33.38 12.17
C SER A 210 24.43 32.12 12.87
N LEU A 211 23.56 31.19 13.28
CA LEU A 211 23.93 29.92 13.91
C LEU A 211 24.03 28.77 12.90
N GLY A 212 23.42 28.92 11.73
CA GLY A 212 23.32 27.87 10.72
C GLY A 212 24.59 27.74 9.89
N ARG A 213 25.01 26.50 9.62
CA ARG A 213 26.06 26.18 8.64
C ARG A 213 25.46 25.47 7.44
N MET A 214 25.72 26.00 6.24
CA MET A 214 25.35 25.35 4.99
C MET A 214 26.32 24.19 4.70
N ILE A 215 25.77 23.00 4.46
CA ILE A 215 26.54 21.80 4.17
C ILE A 215 26.13 21.17 2.85
N ARG A 216 27.03 20.38 2.27
CA ARG A 216 26.74 19.38 1.24
C ARG A 216 27.24 18.00 1.66
N VAL A 217 26.43 16.98 1.36
CA VAL A 217 26.78 15.56 1.56
C VAL A 217 26.50 14.77 0.28
N THR A 218 27.28 13.72 0.07
CA THR A 218 27.17 12.83 -1.09
C THR A 218 26.08 11.77 -0.89
N PRO A 219 25.58 11.15 -1.96
CA PRO A 219 24.69 9.99 -1.85
C PRO A 219 25.30 8.88 -0.99
N GLY A 220 24.47 8.21 -0.19
CA GLY A 220 24.85 7.17 0.77
C GLY A 220 25.31 7.70 2.13
N THR A 221 25.47 9.01 2.32
CA THR A 221 25.90 9.58 3.61
C THR A 221 24.79 9.46 4.66
N THR A 222 25.09 8.82 5.79
CA THR A 222 24.22 8.79 6.98
C THR A 222 24.39 10.07 7.78
N LEU A 223 23.37 10.94 7.77
CA LEU A 223 23.38 12.20 8.51
C LEU A 223 23.27 12.00 10.02
N PHE A 224 22.44 11.04 10.44
CA PHE A 224 22.32 10.57 11.81
C PHE A 224 21.60 9.21 11.89
N GLN A 225 21.80 8.48 12.99
CA GLN A 225 21.20 7.17 13.22
C GLN A 225 20.20 7.19 14.37
N GLN A 226 19.16 6.37 14.26
CA GLN A 226 18.21 6.15 15.35
C GLN A 226 18.95 5.65 16.60
N GLY A 227 18.65 6.27 17.74
CA GLY A 227 19.25 5.94 19.04
C GLY A 227 20.50 6.75 19.38
N ASP A 228 21.14 7.40 18.41
CA ASP A 228 22.28 8.29 18.70
C ASP A 228 21.84 9.54 19.45
N GLY A 229 22.77 10.14 20.20
CA GLY A 229 22.59 11.45 20.80
C GLY A 229 22.30 12.51 19.72
N ALA A 230 21.23 13.28 19.92
CA ALA A 230 20.76 14.25 18.96
C ALA A 230 21.51 15.58 19.13
N ASP A 231 22.60 15.73 18.37
CA ASP A 231 23.52 16.87 18.43
C ASP A 231 23.21 17.95 17.37
N ARG A 232 22.37 17.64 16.37
CA ARG A 232 22.13 18.50 15.20
C ARG A 232 20.66 18.56 14.79
N PHE A 233 20.22 19.76 14.43
CA PHE A 233 18.96 20.06 13.77
C PHE A 233 19.22 20.47 12.32
N TYR A 234 18.38 20.03 11.39
CA TYR A 234 18.60 20.20 9.96
C TYR A 234 17.40 20.81 9.26
N LEU A 235 17.67 21.60 8.23
CA LEU A 235 16.70 22.09 7.26
C LEU A 235 17.17 21.73 5.85
N LEU A 236 16.36 20.97 5.11
CA LEU A 236 16.69 20.55 3.76
C LEU A 236 16.65 21.76 2.81
N VAL A 237 17.71 21.97 2.03
CA VAL A 237 17.78 23.03 1.01
C VAL A 237 17.56 22.44 -0.39
N SER A 238 18.20 21.30 -0.68
CA SER A 238 18.00 20.53 -1.91
C SER A 238 18.50 19.10 -1.74
N GLY A 239 18.06 18.20 -2.62
CA GLY A 239 18.41 16.78 -2.61
C GLY A 239 17.36 15.93 -1.89
N ARG A 240 17.70 14.67 -1.65
CA ARG A 240 16.79 13.67 -1.10
C ARG A 240 17.35 13.00 0.14
N VAL A 241 16.61 13.08 1.24
CA VAL A 241 16.93 12.42 2.52
C VAL A 241 15.86 11.39 2.85
N GLU A 242 16.25 10.13 3.00
CA GLU A 242 15.36 9.05 3.40
C GLU A 242 15.36 8.89 4.91
N LEU A 243 14.16 8.79 5.49
CA LEU A 243 13.97 8.52 6.90
C LEU A 243 13.63 7.06 7.11
N TRP A 244 14.38 6.42 8.01
CA TRP A 244 14.25 5.00 8.33
C TRP A 244 13.94 4.84 9.81
N TYR A 245 13.03 3.92 10.15
CA TYR A 245 12.75 3.57 11.54
C TYR A 245 12.97 2.09 11.76
N CYS A 246 13.66 1.74 12.83
CA CYS A 246 13.85 0.38 13.27
C CYS A 246 13.03 0.12 14.54
N SER A 247 12.48 -1.09 14.67
CA SER A 247 11.79 -1.50 15.89
C SER A 247 12.70 -1.36 17.11
N SER A 248 12.10 -1.25 18.30
CA SER A 248 12.83 -1.16 19.57
C SER A 248 13.84 -2.30 19.78
N GLU A 249 13.58 -3.48 19.23
CA GLU A 249 14.48 -4.65 19.26
C GLU A 249 15.52 -4.66 18.12
N GLY A 250 15.45 -3.71 17.18
CA GLY A 250 16.35 -3.59 16.03
C GLY A 250 16.22 -4.71 14.99
N LYS A 251 15.16 -5.52 15.08
CA LYS A 251 14.94 -6.70 14.22
C LYS A 251 14.42 -6.33 12.84
N VAL A 252 13.60 -5.29 12.75
CA VAL A 252 12.94 -4.86 11.52
C VAL A 252 13.16 -3.36 11.35
N CYS A 253 13.68 -2.97 10.20
CA CYS A 253 13.77 -1.56 9.80
C CYS A 253 12.87 -1.34 8.58
N PHE A 254 12.18 -0.21 8.56
CA PHE A 254 11.30 0.15 7.45
C PHE A 254 11.51 1.60 7.04
N PHE A 255 11.34 1.83 5.75
CA PHE A 255 11.31 3.17 5.17
C PHE A 255 10.05 3.91 5.63
N LEU A 256 10.22 5.06 6.29
CA LEU A 256 9.13 5.93 6.70
C LEU A 256 8.63 6.79 5.54
N ASN A 257 9.53 7.61 5.01
CA ASN A 257 9.30 8.57 3.92
C ASN A 257 10.63 9.21 3.48
N SER A 258 10.62 9.87 2.32
CA SER A 258 11.70 10.77 1.88
C SER A 258 11.37 12.23 2.18
N LEU A 259 12.39 13.04 2.38
CA LEU A 259 12.35 14.50 2.42
C LEU A 259 13.03 15.01 1.16
N GLU A 260 12.31 15.82 0.38
CA GLU A 260 12.74 16.32 -0.94
C GLU A 260 12.42 17.80 -1.13
N ASN A 261 11.47 18.33 -0.35
CA ASN A 261 11.05 19.71 -0.50
C ASN A 261 11.99 20.63 0.30
N PRO A 262 12.49 21.71 -0.32
CA PRO A 262 13.22 22.75 0.41
C PRO A 262 12.43 23.26 1.61
N GLY A 263 13.10 23.55 2.72
CA GLY A 263 12.48 24.03 3.95
C GLY A 263 11.91 22.93 4.86
N GLN A 264 11.99 21.65 4.47
CA GLN A 264 11.62 20.55 5.36
C GLN A 264 12.65 20.39 6.50
N ALA A 265 12.17 20.54 7.74
CA ALA A 265 12.98 20.35 8.94
C ALA A 265 13.05 18.88 9.38
N PHE A 266 14.23 18.45 9.84
CA PHE A 266 14.48 17.12 10.40
C PHE A 266 15.57 17.16 11.49
N GLY A 267 15.74 16.05 12.21
CA GLY A 267 16.60 16.04 13.41
C GLY A 267 16.03 16.84 14.59
N TRP A 268 14.71 17.05 14.66
CA TRP A 268 14.05 17.78 15.75
C TRP A 268 14.29 17.20 17.15
N SER A 269 14.75 15.95 17.25
CA SER A 269 15.24 15.37 18.51
C SER A 269 16.31 16.23 19.18
N ALA A 270 17.07 17.05 18.43
CA ALA A 270 18.11 17.92 18.99
C ALA A 270 17.58 18.97 19.98
N VAL A 271 16.28 19.28 19.92
CA VAL A 271 15.62 20.28 20.78
C VAL A 271 14.48 19.70 21.62
N VAL A 272 14.32 18.37 21.65
CA VAL A 272 13.28 17.67 22.42
C VAL A 272 13.88 16.54 23.23
N ASP A 273 13.56 16.48 24.52
CA ASP A 273 14.07 15.44 25.41
C ASP A 273 13.51 14.04 25.05
N PRO A 274 14.31 12.96 25.19
CA PRO A 274 15.61 12.88 25.85
C PRO A 274 16.83 13.19 24.95
N ARG A 275 16.66 13.94 23.86
CA ARG A 275 17.72 14.28 22.90
C ARG A 275 18.42 13.06 22.29
N HIS A 276 17.62 12.10 21.85
CA HIS A 276 18.09 10.98 21.02
C HIS A 276 17.31 10.96 19.70
N TYR A 277 18.00 10.68 18.60
CA TYR A 277 17.36 10.58 17.30
C TYR A 277 16.35 9.43 17.27
N GLN A 278 15.11 9.74 16.90
CA GLN A 278 14.04 8.74 16.86
C GLN A 278 14.00 7.92 15.56
N VAL A 279 14.75 8.33 14.54
CA VAL A 279 14.81 7.73 13.20
C VAL A 279 16.24 7.90 12.68
N SER A 280 16.63 7.11 11.68
CA SER A 280 17.85 7.34 10.91
C SER A 280 17.54 8.22 9.69
N ALA A 281 18.52 9.03 9.26
CA ALA A 281 18.43 9.86 8.06
C ALA A 281 19.62 9.58 7.14
N ILE A 282 19.33 9.18 5.90
CA ILE A 282 20.35 8.80 4.90
C ILE A 282 20.12 9.64 3.63
N ALA A 283 21.17 10.26 3.11
CA ALA A 283 21.11 10.96 1.84
C ALA A 283 21.04 9.93 0.70
N SER A 284 19.93 9.85 -0.04
CA SER A 284 19.85 8.98 -1.22
C SER A 284 20.32 9.68 -2.50
N ASP A 285 20.36 11.01 -2.49
CA ASP A 285 20.97 11.87 -3.52
C ASP A 285 22.00 12.82 -2.89
N SER A 286 22.66 13.64 -3.72
CA SER A 286 23.46 14.76 -3.22
C SER A 286 22.55 15.74 -2.46
N VAL A 287 22.81 15.95 -1.17
CA VAL A 287 21.96 16.77 -0.30
C VAL A 287 22.70 18.04 0.11
N CYS A 288 22.02 19.19 -0.04
CA CYS A 288 22.41 20.43 0.62
C CYS A 288 21.44 20.71 1.78
N ALA A 289 21.98 21.07 2.94
CA ALA A 289 21.17 21.34 4.13
C ALA A 289 21.77 22.49 4.96
N LEU A 290 20.92 23.20 5.68
CA LEU A 290 21.34 24.11 6.74
C LEU A 290 21.32 23.35 8.08
N VAL A 291 22.44 23.36 8.81
CA VAL A 291 22.62 22.60 10.04
C VAL A 291 22.84 23.54 11.22
N PHE A 292 22.19 23.23 12.34
CA PHE A 292 22.30 23.93 13.60
C PHE A 292 22.72 22.96 14.68
N SER A 293 23.67 23.35 15.54
CA SER A 293 24.05 22.51 16.68
C SER A 293 22.99 22.60 17.79
N ALA A 294 22.75 21.48 18.47
CA ALA A 294 21.83 21.41 19.61
C ALA A 294 22.27 22.36 20.73
N ASP A 295 23.58 22.49 20.97
CA ASP A 295 24.13 23.36 22.00
C ASP A 295 23.90 24.84 21.69
N SER A 296 24.10 25.26 20.43
CA SER A 296 23.84 26.65 20.03
C SER A 296 22.36 27.00 20.11
N LEU A 297 21.47 26.08 19.68
CA LEU A 297 20.03 26.28 19.81
C LEU A 297 19.60 26.32 21.29
N THR A 298 20.17 25.47 22.13
CA THR A 298 19.89 25.44 23.57
C THR A 298 20.34 26.73 24.24
N ALA A 299 21.55 27.19 23.95
CA ALA A 299 22.07 28.46 24.46
C ALA A 299 21.19 29.64 24.03
N LEU A 300 20.75 29.66 22.77
CA LEU A 300 19.84 30.69 22.28
C LEU A 300 18.48 30.64 22.98
N CYS A 301 17.89 29.45 23.17
CA CYS A 301 16.63 29.32 23.92
C CYS A 301 16.73 29.82 25.37
N HIS A 302 17.89 29.69 26.02
CA HIS A 302 18.12 30.23 27.35
C HIS A 302 18.29 31.75 27.35
N GLN A 303 18.92 32.32 26.32
CA GLN A 303 19.14 33.75 26.18
C GLN A 303 17.88 34.51 25.75
N ASP A 304 17.09 33.89 24.88
CA ASP A 304 15.87 34.44 24.32
C ASP A 304 14.70 33.45 24.47
N PRO A 305 13.95 33.56 25.58
CA PRO A 305 12.77 32.72 25.81
C PRO A 305 11.62 32.95 24.82
N LEU A 306 11.55 34.10 24.15
CA LEU A 306 10.53 34.35 23.11
C LEU A 306 10.84 33.50 21.89
N PHE A 307 12.09 33.52 21.42
CA PHE A 307 12.59 32.61 20.40
C PHE A 307 12.33 31.14 20.78
N ALA A 308 12.59 30.77 22.03
CA ALA A 308 12.40 29.41 22.52
C ALA A 308 10.94 28.94 22.45
N GLY A 309 9.98 29.85 22.69
CA GLY A 309 8.56 29.60 22.51
C GLY A 309 8.20 29.38 21.04
N GLU A 310 8.58 30.31 20.16
CA GLU A 310 8.35 30.23 18.71
C GLU A 310 8.90 28.92 18.12
N LEU A 311 10.16 28.59 18.44
CA LEU A 311 10.79 27.34 17.98
C LEU A 311 9.99 26.11 18.42
N MET A 312 9.53 26.06 19.67
CA MET A 312 8.76 24.91 20.16
C MET A 312 7.38 24.79 19.51
N GLU A 313 6.71 25.90 19.17
CA GLU A 313 5.47 25.84 18.38
C GLU A 313 5.72 25.21 17.01
N ARG A 314 6.83 25.56 16.34
CA ARG A 314 7.21 24.96 15.05
C ARG A 314 7.56 23.48 15.18
N VAL A 315 8.24 23.08 16.26
CA VAL A 315 8.54 21.68 16.57
C VAL A 315 7.28 20.87 16.86
N ILE A 316 6.35 21.40 17.66
CA ILE A 316 5.04 20.78 17.92
C ILE A 316 4.25 20.61 16.62
N TRP A 317 4.25 21.63 15.76
CA TRP A 317 3.64 21.54 14.44
C TRP A 317 4.25 20.42 13.59
N LEU A 318 5.58 20.31 13.57
CA LEU A 318 6.32 19.28 12.82
C LEU A 318 6.04 17.87 13.35
N ILE A 319 6.15 17.65 14.66
CA ILE A 319 5.88 16.33 15.27
C ILE A 319 4.40 15.98 15.10
N GLY A 320 3.50 16.95 15.26
CA GLY A 320 2.07 16.78 15.05
C GLY A 320 1.72 16.36 13.63
N ASN A 321 2.38 16.91 12.61
CA ASN A 321 2.25 16.47 11.22
C ASN A 321 2.73 15.04 11.03
N ARG A 322 3.91 14.69 11.57
CA ARG A 322 4.46 13.33 11.51
C ARG A 322 3.57 12.31 12.22
N LEU A 323 2.93 12.69 13.32
CA LEU A 323 1.98 11.84 14.05
C LEU A 323 0.70 11.57 13.25
N ARG A 324 0.16 12.58 12.55
CA ARG A 324 -0.96 12.37 11.62
C ARG A 324 -0.58 11.40 10.51
N MET A 325 0.56 11.62 9.87
CA MET A 325 1.07 10.74 8.80
C MET A 325 1.22 9.28 9.28
N ALA A 326 1.83 9.06 10.45
CA ALA A 326 2.00 7.72 11.00
C ALA A 326 0.65 7.01 11.26
N ARG A 327 -0.38 7.75 11.69
CA ARG A 327 -1.74 7.20 11.89
C ARG A 327 -2.43 6.88 10.57
N THR A 328 -2.28 7.73 9.56
CA THR A 328 -2.78 7.47 8.20
C THR A 328 -2.13 6.21 7.62
N GLN A 329 -0.81 6.05 7.77
CA GLN A 329 -0.10 4.85 7.32
C GLN A 329 -0.57 3.60 8.09
N LEU A 330 -0.86 3.73 9.39
CA LEU A 330 -1.44 2.66 10.19
C LEU A 330 -2.81 2.23 9.66
N ILE A 331 -3.65 3.18 9.22
CA ILE A 331 -4.94 2.88 8.59
C ILE A 331 -4.75 2.09 7.29
N ALA A 332 -3.88 2.59 6.40
CA ALA A 332 -3.61 1.96 5.11
C ALA A 332 -3.23 0.48 5.28
N ARG A 333 -2.30 0.22 6.20
CA ARG A 333 -1.74 -1.13 6.42
C ARG A 333 -2.67 -2.04 7.20
N ARG A 334 -3.18 -1.59 8.35
CA ARG A 334 -3.97 -2.44 9.25
C ARG A 334 -5.28 -2.92 8.64
N TYR A 335 -5.84 -2.13 7.73
CA TYR A 335 -7.16 -2.42 7.16
C TYR A 335 -7.14 -2.77 5.67
N HIS A 336 -5.96 -2.86 5.03
CA HIS A 336 -5.83 -3.04 3.56
C HIS A 336 -6.69 -2.04 2.78
N LYS A 337 -6.57 -0.76 3.17
CA LYS A 337 -7.46 0.32 2.75
C LYS A 337 -6.64 1.54 2.31
N GLU A 338 -5.76 1.34 1.34
CA GLU A 338 -4.83 2.36 0.83
C GLU A 338 -5.59 3.58 0.29
N THR A 339 -6.63 3.36 -0.50
CA THR A 339 -7.47 4.43 -1.07
C THR A 339 -8.12 5.29 0.01
N LEU A 340 -8.62 4.66 1.07
CA LEU A 340 -9.26 5.35 2.19
C LEU A 340 -8.25 6.05 3.09
N ALA A 341 -7.04 5.51 3.23
CA ALA A 341 -5.97 6.23 3.92
C ALA A 341 -5.60 7.53 3.19
N VAL A 342 -5.59 7.51 1.85
CA VAL A 342 -5.45 8.74 1.06
C VAL A 342 -6.63 9.68 1.27
N THR A 343 -7.87 9.19 1.27
CA THR A 343 -9.05 10.01 1.59
C THR A 343 -8.90 10.69 2.95
N ALA A 344 -8.57 9.92 3.99
CA ALA A 344 -8.36 10.45 5.34
C ALA A 344 -7.20 11.46 5.40
N LEU A 345 -6.11 11.22 4.66
CA LEU A 345 -5.00 12.17 4.56
C LEU A 345 -5.46 13.51 4.01
N LEU A 346 -6.24 13.49 2.94
CA LEU A 346 -6.70 14.71 2.26
C LEU A 346 -7.76 15.44 3.11
N GLU A 347 -8.70 14.72 3.71
CA GLU A 347 -9.69 15.29 4.65
C GLU A 347 -9.02 15.96 5.86
N GLN A 348 -8.00 15.32 6.44
CA GLN A 348 -7.25 15.89 7.57
C GLN A 348 -6.46 17.16 7.23
N ASN A 349 -6.21 17.42 5.95
CA ASN A 349 -5.50 18.60 5.49
C ASN A 349 -6.42 19.54 4.67
N ALA A 350 -7.74 19.29 4.64
CA ALA A 350 -8.70 20.07 3.86
C ALA A 350 -8.68 21.57 4.20
N ASP A 351 -8.50 21.92 5.48
CA ASP A 351 -8.39 23.32 5.95
C ASP A 351 -7.12 24.04 5.46
N THR A 352 -6.13 23.29 4.95
CA THR A 352 -4.85 23.81 4.45
C THR A 352 -4.72 23.75 2.93
N LEU A 353 -5.76 23.27 2.24
CA LEU A 353 -5.80 23.17 0.78
C LEU A 353 -6.47 24.41 0.19
N HIS A 354 -6.01 24.83 -0.98
CA HIS A 354 -6.72 25.86 -1.74
C HIS A 354 -8.09 25.32 -2.17
N VAL A 355 -9.15 26.14 -2.14
CA VAL A 355 -10.53 25.69 -2.44
C VAL A 355 -10.69 25.07 -3.84
N THR A 356 -9.81 25.41 -4.78
CA THR A 356 -9.79 24.85 -6.14
C THR A 356 -8.79 23.71 -6.33
N SER A 357 -8.20 23.19 -5.25
CA SER A 357 -7.19 22.14 -5.30
C SER A 357 -7.72 20.91 -6.06
N PRO A 358 -6.99 20.39 -7.06
CA PRO A 358 -7.37 19.13 -7.70
C PRO A 358 -7.33 17.94 -6.74
N LEU A 359 -6.65 18.06 -5.58
CA LEU A 359 -6.61 17.02 -4.56
C LEU A 359 -8.00 16.64 -4.04
N TYR A 360 -8.99 17.55 -4.07
CA TYR A 360 -10.37 17.22 -3.70
C TYR A 360 -11.01 16.17 -4.62
N LYS A 361 -10.51 15.95 -5.84
CA LYS A 361 -11.02 14.93 -6.77
C LYS A 361 -10.52 13.54 -6.42
N ILE A 362 -9.35 13.43 -5.79
CA ILE A 362 -8.65 12.16 -5.57
C ILE A 362 -9.50 11.14 -4.81
N PRO A 363 -10.18 11.47 -3.69
CA PRO A 363 -11.03 10.51 -2.99
C PRO A 363 -12.12 9.89 -3.86
N TYR A 364 -12.63 10.63 -4.83
CA TYR A 364 -13.68 10.15 -5.75
C TYR A 364 -13.10 9.33 -6.89
N LEU A 365 -11.98 9.75 -7.47
CA LEU A 365 -11.30 9.00 -8.54
C LEU A 365 -10.76 7.66 -8.04
N LEU A 366 -10.42 7.54 -6.77
CA LEU A 366 -9.96 6.28 -6.15
C LEU A 366 -11.09 5.28 -5.86
N GLN A 367 -12.36 5.67 -5.95
CA GLN A 367 -13.50 4.78 -5.67
C GLN A 367 -13.80 3.81 -6.82
N ASN A 368 -13.37 4.13 -8.04
CA ASN A 368 -13.63 3.31 -9.21
C ASN A 368 -12.32 2.99 -9.93
N ARG A 369 -12.12 1.70 -10.25
CA ARG A 369 -10.95 1.22 -10.99
C ARG A 369 -10.74 1.97 -12.31
N LEU A 370 -11.83 2.33 -12.99
CA LEU A 370 -11.80 2.97 -14.31
C LEU A 370 -11.24 4.39 -14.25
N THR A 371 -11.27 5.02 -13.07
CA THR A 371 -10.76 6.38 -12.84
C THR A 371 -9.43 6.41 -12.11
N LEU A 372 -8.83 5.25 -11.80
CA LEU A 372 -7.54 5.19 -11.12
C LEU A 372 -6.44 5.86 -11.94
N SER A 373 -6.43 5.68 -13.27
CA SER A 373 -5.46 6.35 -14.14
C SER A 373 -5.52 7.88 -14.01
N ASP A 374 -6.72 8.44 -13.90
CA ASP A 374 -6.91 9.88 -13.70
C ASP A 374 -6.46 10.32 -12.31
N ALA A 375 -6.67 9.48 -11.28
CA ALA A 375 -6.20 9.75 -9.93
C ALA A 375 -4.67 9.83 -9.89
N PHE A 376 -3.98 8.81 -10.43
CA PHE A 376 -2.53 8.79 -10.48
C PHE A 376 -1.98 9.94 -11.34
N GLY A 377 -2.53 10.17 -12.53
CA GLY A 377 -2.11 11.30 -13.38
C GLY A 377 -2.26 12.66 -12.69
N THR A 378 -3.35 12.86 -11.93
CA THR A 378 -3.55 14.08 -11.13
C THR A 378 -2.50 14.21 -10.03
N LEU A 379 -2.26 13.14 -9.27
CA LEU A 379 -1.26 13.13 -8.19
C LEU A 379 0.16 13.38 -8.72
N GLU A 380 0.53 12.77 -9.84
CA GLU A 380 1.85 12.96 -10.44
C GLU A 380 2.04 14.38 -10.99
N LEU A 381 1.01 14.94 -11.62
CA LEU A 381 1.03 16.32 -12.11
C LEU A 381 1.20 17.30 -10.96
N ILE A 382 0.47 17.11 -9.85
CA ILE A 382 0.64 17.95 -8.65
C ILE A 382 2.05 17.75 -8.08
N ARG A 383 2.51 16.51 -7.86
CA ARG A 383 3.86 16.21 -7.33
C ARG A 383 4.96 16.96 -8.10
N ASN A 384 4.88 16.95 -9.43
CA ASN A 384 5.93 17.46 -10.31
C ASN A 384 5.81 18.95 -10.64
N HIS A 385 4.58 19.49 -10.69
CA HIS A 385 4.30 20.82 -11.24
C HIS A 385 3.41 21.71 -10.35
N GLY A 386 2.97 21.24 -9.18
CA GLY A 386 2.14 22.02 -8.27
C GLY A 386 2.87 23.24 -7.71
N GLU A 387 2.19 24.39 -7.70
CA GLU A 387 2.74 25.64 -7.15
C GLU A 387 2.78 25.63 -5.62
N ASP A 388 1.81 24.99 -4.98
CA ASP A 388 1.70 24.89 -3.52
C ASP A 388 2.54 23.71 -2.99
N GLU A 389 3.45 23.99 -2.05
CA GLU A 389 4.34 22.97 -1.48
C GLU A 389 3.63 21.93 -0.63
N ASN A 390 2.56 22.32 0.07
CA ASN A 390 1.75 21.42 0.87
C ASN A 390 1.00 20.44 -0.05
N GLU A 391 0.42 20.93 -1.15
CA GLU A 391 -0.21 20.08 -2.16
C GLU A 391 0.75 19.09 -2.78
N ARG A 392 1.96 19.54 -3.18
CA ARG A 392 3.02 18.66 -3.69
C ARG A 392 3.37 17.56 -2.69
N ASN A 393 3.52 17.92 -1.42
CA ASN A 393 3.83 16.97 -0.38
C ASN A 393 2.69 15.96 -0.14
N LEU A 394 1.43 16.42 -0.12
CA LEU A 394 0.26 15.54 0.01
C LEU A 394 0.16 14.58 -1.18
N ALA A 395 0.34 15.07 -2.40
CA ALA A 395 0.31 14.23 -3.60
C ALA A 395 1.36 13.11 -3.56
N ARG A 396 2.60 13.45 -3.16
CA ARG A 396 3.67 12.47 -2.98
C ARG A 396 3.34 11.42 -1.92
N LEU A 397 2.83 11.85 -0.77
CA LEU A 397 2.42 10.94 0.31
C LEU A 397 1.25 10.04 -0.12
N SER A 398 0.32 10.56 -0.92
CA SER A 398 -0.75 9.76 -1.52
C SER A 398 -0.20 8.70 -2.46
N LEU A 399 0.75 9.04 -3.34
CA LEU A 399 1.41 8.08 -4.23
C LEU A 399 2.16 6.99 -3.43
N ASP A 400 2.87 7.38 -2.38
CA ASP A 400 3.55 6.46 -1.47
C ASP A 400 2.59 5.46 -0.80
N ILE A 401 1.38 5.91 -0.44
CA ILE A 401 0.35 5.05 0.17
C ILE A 401 -0.29 4.13 -0.89
N LEU A 402 -0.42 4.58 -2.14
CA LEU A 402 -1.14 3.91 -3.22
C LEU A 402 -0.28 2.95 -4.04
N GLU A 403 0.95 2.65 -3.64
CA GLU A 403 1.90 1.79 -4.36
C GLU A 403 1.28 0.48 -4.86
N LYS A 404 0.67 -0.32 -3.97
CA LYS A 404 -0.01 -1.58 -4.36
C LYS A 404 -1.22 -1.38 -5.28
N VAL A 405 -1.92 -0.24 -5.14
CA VAL A 405 -3.05 0.11 -6.02
C VAL A 405 -2.53 0.53 -7.41
N HIS A 406 -1.33 1.08 -7.47
CA HIS A 406 -0.65 1.42 -8.72
C HIS A 406 -0.26 0.15 -9.48
N ASP A 407 0.27 -0.85 -8.78
CA ASP A 407 0.58 -2.16 -9.37
C ASP A 407 -0.67 -2.83 -9.94
N GLU A 408 -1.80 -2.77 -9.20
CA GLU A 408 -3.11 -3.22 -9.68
C GLU A 408 -3.54 -2.50 -10.97
N LEU A 409 -3.37 -1.18 -11.03
CA LEU A 409 -3.68 -0.40 -12.22
C LEU A 409 -2.78 -0.78 -13.40
N HIS A 410 -1.48 -0.94 -13.19
CA HIS A 410 -0.53 -1.33 -14.24
C HIS A 410 -0.88 -2.69 -14.84
N PHE A 411 -1.20 -3.66 -13.99
CA PHE A 411 -1.65 -4.98 -14.42
C PHE A 411 -2.94 -4.88 -15.24
N TYR A 412 -3.93 -4.13 -14.75
CA TYR A 412 -5.20 -3.90 -15.44
C TYR A 412 -5.02 -3.23 -16.82
N GLN A 413 -4.21 -2.18 -16.91
CA GLN A 413 -3.89 -1.54 -18.19
C GLN A 413 -3.11 -2.48 -19.12
N GLY A 414 -2.30 -3.39 -18.57
CA GLY A 414 -1.69 -4.49 -19.31
C GLY A 414 -2.73 -5.37 -20.00
N LEU A 415 -3.77 -5.78 -19.26
CA LEU A 415 -4.89 -6.55 -19.82
C LEU A 415 -5.62 -5.78 -20.94
N GLN A 416 -5.85 -4.48 -20.76
CA GLN A 416 -6.45 -3.62 -21.79
C GLN A 416 -5.61 -3.59 -23.06
N ARG A 417 -4.29 -3.35 -22.93
CA ARG A 417 -3.37 -3.33 -24.07
C ARG A 417 -3.34 -4.67 -24.82
N ILE A 418 -3.38 -5.79 -24.09
CA ILE A 418 -3.44 -7.12 -24.72
C ILE A 418 -4.76 -7.30 -25.48
N TYR A 419 -5.89 -6.95 -24.87
CA TYR A 419 -7.18 -7.01 -25.53
C TYR A 419 -7.18 -6.18 -26.81
N GLU A 420 -6.75 -4.92 -26.74
CA GLU A 420 -6.69 -4.01 -27.90
C GLU A 420 -5.76 -4.54 -29.00
N SER A 421 -4.59 -5.09 -28.62
CA SER A 421 -3.64 -5.66 -29.57
C SER A 421 -4.22 -6.85 -30.34
N VAL A 422 -5.11 -7.63 -29.73
CA VAL A 422 -5.78 -8.75 -30.41
C VAL A 422 -6.99 -8.24 -31.18
N ALA A 423 -7.91 -7.53 -30.52
CA ALA A 423 -9.17 -7.09 -31.13
C ALA A 423 -8.98 -6.16 -32.33
N ASN A 424 -7.91 -5.36 -32.33
CA ASN A 424 -7.57 -4.41 -33.40
C ASN A 424 -6.44 -4.91 -34.33
N ALA A 425 -6.06 -6.20 -34.25
CA ALA A 425 -5.05 -6.74 -35.17
C ALA A 425 -5.55 -6.63 -36.64
N PRO A 426 -4.72 -6.12 -37.59
CA PRO A 426 -5.10 -5.90 -38.98
C PRO A 426 -5.82 -7.10 -39.61
N GLU A 427 -6.89 -6.91 -40.38
CA GLU A 427 -7.72 -8.04 -40.88
C GLU A 427 -6.94 -9.09 -41.69
N ASP A 428 -5.87 -8.68 -42.36
CA ASP A 428 -5.00 -9.53 -43.18
C ASP A 428 -3.94 -10.28 -42.38
N GLN A 429 -3.71 -9.92 -41.11
CA GLN A 429 -2.70 -10.59 -40.30
C GLN A 429 -3.14 -12.04 -39.95
N PRO A 430 -2.30 -13.06 -40.16
CA PRO A 430 -2.67 -14.44 -39.84
C PRO A 430 -2.97 -14.64 -38.36
N SER A 431 -4.05 -15.35 -38.02
CA SER A 431 -4.46 -15.61 -36.63
C SER A 431 -3.37 -16.27 -35.78
N ARG A 432 -2.51 -17.10 -36.41
CA ARG A 432 -1.34 -17.68 -35.75
C ARG A 432 -0.38 -16.60 -35.23
N GLU A 433 -0.06 -15.60 -36.02
CA GLU A 433 0.81 -14.49 -35.58
C GLU A 433 0.16 -13.68 -34.45
N VAL A 434 -1.15 -13.43 -34.55
CA VAL A 434 -1.90 -12.77 -33.47
C VAL A 434 -1.82 -13.58 -32.17
N ARG A 435 -1.95 -14.92 -32.25
CA ARG A 435 -1.75 -15.81 -31.09
C ARG A 435 -0.34 -15.69 -30.52
N HIS A 436 0.71 -15.67 -31.34
CA HIS A 436 2.10 -15.49 -30.86
C HIS A 436 2.28 -14.17 -30.11
N HIS A 437 1.81 -13.05 -30.66
CA HIS A 437 1.88 -11.75 -29.99
C HIS A 437 1.07 -11.74 -28.68
N CYS A 438 -0.12 -12.35 -28.69
CA CYS A 438 -0.93 -12.52 -27.49
C CYS A 438 -0.18 -13.31 -26.39
N MET A 439 0.48 -14.43 -26.75
CA MET A 439 1.26 -15.23 -25.80
C MET A 439 2.43 -14.45 -25.22
N GLN A 440 3.20 -13.75 -26.06
CA GLN A 440 4.33 -12.92 -25.60
C GLN A 440 3.87 -11.80 -24.66
N ALA A 441 2.75 -11.15 -24.98
CA ALA A 441 2.22 -10.07 -24.17
C ALA A 441 1.70 -10.57 -22.81
N PHE A 442 0.99 -11.71 -22.77
CA PHE A 442 0.59 -12.35 -21.51
C PHE A 442 1.79 -12.85 -20.71
N GLN A 443 2.80 -13.44 -21.36
CA GLN A 443 4.02 -13.88 -20.69
C GLN A 443 4.71 -12.70 -19.99
N ALA A 444 4.90 -11.57 -20.70
CA ALA A 444 5.49 -10.36 -20.14
C ALA A 444 4.65 -9.76 -19.00
N LEU A 445 3.33 -9.87 -19.06
CA LEU A 445 2.42 -9.40 -18.02
C LEU A 445 2.49 -10.28 -16.76
N PHE A 446 2.40 -11.60 -16.90
CA PHE A 446 2.43 -12.53 -15.77
C PHE A 446 3.80 -12.60 -15.09
N GLN A 447 4.89 -12.35 -15.82
CA GLN A 447 6.25 -12.21 -15.24
C GLN A 447 6.36 -11.09 -14.20
N GLN A 448 5.44 -10.14 -14.19
CA GLN A 448 5.38 -9.05 -13.21
C GLN A 448 4.56 -9.41 -11.96
N THR A 449 3.98 -10.62 -11.91
CA THR A 449 3.15 -11.09 -10.79
C THR A 449 3.86 -12.19 -9.99
N GLY A 450 3.38 -12.47 -8.77
CA GLY A 450 3.85 -13.63 -8.01
C GLY A 450 3.29 -14.92 -8.61
N TYR A 451 4.15 -15.82 -9.09
CA TYR A 451 3.73 -17.13 -9.59
C TYR A 451 4.72 -18.25 -9.26
N ARG A 452 4.23 -19.49 -9.27
CA ARG A 452 5.01 -20.71 -9.06
C ARG A 452 4.69 -21.75 -10.13
N LEU A 453 5.73 -22.34 -10.70
CA LEU A 453 5.62 -23.44 -11.67
C LEU A 453 6.29 -24.68 -11.09
N ALA A 454 5.75 -25.86 -11.37
CA ALA A 454 6.38 -27.13 -11.04
C ALA A 454 5.98 -28.23 -12.03
N GLY A 455 6.82 -29.27 -12.13
CA GLY A 455 6.52 -30.46 -12.94
C GLY A 455 6.75 -30.31 -14.44
N GLU A 456 7.42 -29.24 -14.89
CA GLU A 456 7.73 -28.97 -16.30
C GLU A 456 8.48 -30.12 -16.99
N GLU A 457 9.18 -30.96 -16.22
CA GLU A 457 9.81 -32.20 -16.68
C GLU A 457 8.82 -33.24 -17.22
N HIS A 458 7.53 -33.13 -16.87
CA HIS A 458 6.46 -34.00 -17.38
C HIS A 458 5.89 -33.53 -18.73
N LEU A 459 6.32 -32.38 -19.24
CA LEU A 459 5.92 -31.93 -20.58
C LEU A 459 6.54 -32.84 -21.64
N PRO A 460 5.75 -33.39 -22.57
CA PRO A 460 6.27 -34.17 -23.68
C PRO A 460 7.33 -33.41 -24.51
N ASP A 461 8.24 -34.15 -25.14
CA ASP A 461 9.29 -33.55 -25.96
C ASP A 461 8.79 -33.03 -27.31
N ALA A 462 7.79 -33.70 -27.89
CA ALA A 462 7.15 -33.31 -29.13
C ALA A 462 5.78 -32.66 -28.87
N PRO A 463 5.35 -31.71 -29.73
CA PRO A 463 4.01 -31.14 -29.64
C PRO A 463 2.96 -32.05 -30.30
N GLY A 464 1.68 -31.63 -30.30
CA GLY A 464 0.55 -32.42 -30.81
C GLY A 464 -0.19 -33.18 -29.72
N HIS A 465 -0.29 -32.60 -28.53
CA HIS A 465 -0.88 -33.24 -27.35
C HIS A 465 -2.05 -32.45 -26.76
N LEU A 466 -2.87 -33.15 -25.98
CA LEU A 466 -4.00 -32.60 -25.27
C LEU A 466 -3.55 -32.17 -23.87
N PHE A 467 -3.81 -30.91 -23.52
CA PHE A 467 -3.56 -30.38 -22.19
C PHE A 467 -4.91 -30.20 -21.49
N ILE A 468 -5.07 -30.80 -20.31
CA ILE A 468 -6.27 -30.62 -19.50
C ILE A 468 -5.95 -29.83 -18.25
N MET A 469 -6.89 -29.01 -17.79
CA MET A 469 -6.75 -28.27 -16.53
C MET A 469 -8.09 -28.01 -15.85
N ASN A 470 -8.05 -27.81 -14.53
CA ASN A 470 -9.16 -27.23 -13.81
C ASN A 470 -9.34 -25.75 -14.20
N HIS A 471 -10.56 -25.22 -14.11
CA HIS A 471 -10.88 -23.89 -14.62
C HIS A 471 -11.40 -22.99 -13.50
N LEU A 472 -10.78 -21.83 -13.34
CA LEU A 472 -11.03 -20.95 -12.21
C LEU A 472 -11.85 -19.73 -12.62
N GLU A 473 -12.66 -19.23 -11.68
CA GLU A 473 -13.27 -17.91 -11.79
C GLU A 473 -12.18 -16.83 -11.85
N ASN A 474 -12.51 -15.69 -12.46
CA ASN A 474 -11.60 -14.55 -12.48
C ASN A 474 -12.01 -13.56 -11.39
N HIS A 475 -11.04 -13.04 -10.64
CA HIS A 475 -11.31 -11.98 -9.69
C HIS A 475 -11.89 -10.77 -10.41
N THR A 476 -12.90 -10.13 -9.81
CA THR A 476 -13.64 -9.01 -10.43
C THR A 476 -12.72 -7.87 -10.86
N ASP A 477 -11.70 -7.56 -10.05
CA ASP A 477 -10.70 -6.52 -10.34
C ASP A 477 -9.90 -6.74 -11.63
N ASN A 478 -9.80 -7.97 -12.13
CA ASN A 478 -9.10 -8.29 -13.38
C ASN A 478 -10.03 -8.31 -14.61
N MET A 479 -11.33 -8.05 -14.43
CA MET A 479 -12.28 -7.97 -15.55
C MET A 479 -12.17 -6.63 -16.26
N LEU A 480 -12.16 -6.63 -17.59
CA LEU A 480 -12.23 -5.42 -18.40
C LEU A 480 -13.64 -4.79 -18.33
N PRO A 481 -13.86 -3.57 -18.87
CA PRO A 481 -15.19 -2.95 -18.88
C PRO A 481 -16.25 -3.85 -19.53
N ASN A 482 -17.53 -3.60 -19.21
CA ASN A 482 -18.67 -4.43 -19.65
C ASN A 482 -18.55 -5.91 -19.24
N ASP A 483 -17.98 -6.16 -18.06
CA ASP A 483 -17.75 -7.50 -17.51
C ASP A 483 -16.98 -8.43 -18.46
N PHE A 484 -16.13 -7.87 -19.33
CA PHE A 484 -15.34 -8.65 -20.27
C PHE A 484 -14.27 -9.46 -19.52
N ARG A 485 -14.31 -10.77 -19.70
CA ARG A 485 -13.48 -11.75 -18.98
C ARG A 485 -12.41 -12.32 -19.89
N LEU A 486 -11.17 -11.92 -19.63
CA LEU A 486 -10.01 -12.70 -20.06
C LEU A 486 -9.89 -13.91 -19.13
N THR A 487 -9.77 -15.10 -19.71
CA THR A 487 -9.61 -16.38 -19.00
C THR A 487 -8.14 -16.55 -18.61
N LEU A 488 -7.76 -15.89 -17.50
CA LEU A 488 -6.37 -15.68 -17.09
C LEU A 488 -5.64 -16.96 -16.76
N ASP A 489 -6.31 -17.95 -16.16
CA ASP A 489 -5.76 -19.26 -15.85
C ASP A 489 -5.25 -19.99 -17.11
N THR A 490 -6.07 -20.02 -18.15
CA THR A 490 -5.74 -20.69 -19.40
C THR A 490 -4.70 -19.88 -20.17
N HIS A 491 -4.82 -18.55 -20.20
CA HIS A 491 -3.79 -17.69 -20.79
C HIS A 491 -2.44 -17.84 -20.09
N PHE A 492 -2.44 -18.01 -18.77
CA PHE A 492 -1.23 -18.26 -17.99
C PHE A 492 -0.60 -19.58 -18.40
N VAL A 493 -1.34 -20.70 -18.40
CA VAL A 493 -0.77 -21.99 -18.82
C VAL A 493 -0.31 -21.94 -20.28
N SER A 494 -1.08 -21.31 -21.17
CA SER A 494 -0.68 -21.15 -22.57
C SER A 494 0.65 -20.39 -22.71
N SER A 495 0.79 -19.24 -22.04
CA SER A 495 1.92 -18.32 -22.23
C SER A 495 3.14 -18.63 -21.35
N MET A 496 2.94 -19.24 -20.19
CA MET A 496 3.99 -19.48 -19.18
C MET A 496 4.52 -20.92 -19.18
N LEU A 497 3.75 -21.90 -19.66
CA LEU A 497 4.16 -23.31 -19.67
C LEU A 497 4.31 -23.87 -21.09
N ILE A 498 3.24 -23.80 -21.89
CA ILE A 498 3.19 -24.49 -23.19
C ILE A 498 3.99 -23.71 -24.24
N TYR A 499 3.72 -22.42 -24.38
CA TYR A 499 4.40 -21.58 -25.38
C TYR A 499 5.93 -21.55 -25.22
N PRO A 500 6.51 -21.44 -24.01
CA PRO A 500 7.96 -21.46 -23.84
C PRO A 500 8.60 -22.81 -24.21
N LYS A 501 7.91 -23.94 -24.00
CA LYS A 501 8.41 -25.29 -24.31
C LYS A 501 8.40 -25.58 -25.81
N TYR A 502 7.32 -25.25 -26.50
CA TYR A 502 7.10 -25.66 -27.91
C TYR A 502 7.29 -24.54 -28.92
N HIS A 503 7.43 -23.29 -28.47
CA HIS A 503 7.52 -22.09 -29.33
C HIS A 503 6.34 -21.93 -30.30
N GLU A 504 5.19 -22.51 -29.95
CA GLU A 504 3.96 -22.46 -30.72
C GLU A 504 2.79 -22.20 -29.78
N ALA A 505 1.89 -21.30 -30.17
CA ALA A 505 0.74 -20.95 -29.34
C ALA A 505 -0.28 -22.10 -29.37
N PRO A 506 -0.70 -22.65 -28.22
CA PRO A 506 -1.68 -23.74 -28.21
C PRO A 506 -3.05 -23.25 -28.68
N ILE A 507 -3.80 -24.16 -29.31
CA ILE A 507 -5.19 -23.95 -29.66
C ILE A 507 -6.04 -24.21 -28.42
N ARG A 508 -6.93 -23.27 -28.10
CA ARG A 508 -7.81 -23.39 -26.94
C ARG A 508 -9.19 -23.84 -27.37
N VAL A 509 -9.84 -24.64 -26.53
CA VAL A 509 -11.27 -24.94 -26.67
C VAL A 509 -12.06 -23.97 -25.81
N ILE A 510 -12.91 -23.19 -26.45
CA ILE A 510 -13.69 -22.13 -25.82
C ILE A 510 -15.19 -22.35 -26.05
N ARG A 511 -15.99 -22.00 -25.05
CA ARG A 511 -17.44 -22.05 -25.18
C ARG A 511 -17.92 -20.88 -26.05
N LYS A 512 -18.89 -21.19 -26.92
CA LYS A 512 -19.78 -20.25 -27.62
C LYS A 512 -20.20 -19.07 -26.71
N PRO A 513 -19.76 -17.79 -26.83
CA PRO A 513 -20.41 -16.72 -26.07
C PRO A 513 -21.92 -16.68 -26.36
N GLU A 514 -22.71 -16.20 -25.40
CA GLU A 514 -24.15 -15.98 -25.58
C GLU A 514 -24.39 -14.71 -26.44
N LEU A 515 -25.59 -14.59 -27.02
CA LEU A 515 -25.92 -13.60 -28.07
C LEU A 515 -25.67 -12.14 -27.68
N ASP A 516 -25.68 -11.81 -26.38
CA ASP A 516 -25.49 -10.47 -25.85
C ASP A 516 -24.01 -10.08 -25.65
N TRP A 517 -23.06 -10.97 -25.98
CA TRP A 517 -21.63 -10.81 -25.65
C TRP A 517 -20.75 -10.46 -26.87
N TYR A 518 -21.15 -9.47 -27.68
CA TYR A 518 -20.48 -9.10 -28.94
C TYR A 518 -18.96 -8.86 -28.82
N GLY A 519 -18.51 -8.16 -27.77
CA GLY A 519 -17.08 -7.89 -27.55
C GLY A 519 -16.24 -9.17 -27.33
N PHE A 520 -16.81 -10.18 -26.66
CA PHE A 520 -16.15 -11.48 -26.44
C PHE A 520 -15.89 -12.22 -27.74
N GLN A 521 -16.83 -12.15 -28.67
CA GLN A 521 -16.72 -12.85 -29.94
C GLN A 521 -15.57 -12.28 -30.79
N GLN A 522 -15.47 -10.96 -30.94
CA GLN A 522 -14.42 -10.33 -31.76
C GLN A 522 -13.00 -10.72 -31.32
N TYR A 523 -12.73 -10.71 -30.00
CA TYR A 523 -11.42 -11.06 -29.46
C TYR A 523 -11.03 -12.53 -29.76
N PHE A 524 -11.93 -13.47 -29.51
CA PHE A 524 -11.65 -14.89 -29.68
C PHE A 524 -11.67 -15.34 -31.15
N ASP A 525 -12.54 -14.75 -31.97
CA ASP A 525 -12.58 -15.01 -33.42
C ASP A 525 -11.23 -14.66 -34.06
N ARG A 526 -10.58 -13.56 -33.60
CA ARG A 526 -9.26 -13.17 -34.10
C ARG A 526 -8.16 -14.19 -33.79
N LEU A 527 -8.31 -14.94 -32.70
CA LEU A 527 -7.37 -15.98 -32.28
C LEU A 527 -7.63 -17.32 -32.95
N GLU A 528 -8.77 -17.50 -33.63
CA GLU A 528 -9.15 -18.73 -34.35
C GLU A 528 -9.07 -19.99 -33.47
N TYR A 529 -9.64 -19.90 -32.27
CA TYR A 529 -9.78 -21.02 -31.34
C TYR A 529 -10.95 -21.94 -31.71
N LEU A 530 -11.02 -23.12 -31.08
CA LEU A 530 -12.07 -24.10 -31.34
C LEU A 530 -13.30 -23.82 -30.46
N TYR A 531 -14.47 -23.65 -31.09
CA TYR A 531 -15.72 -23.38 -30.39
C TYR A 531 -16.50 -24.64 -30.01
N VAL A 532 -17.09 -24.64 -28.82
CA VAL A 532 -18.09 -25.62 -28.38
C VAL A 532 -19.39 -24.92 -28.01
N TYR A 533 -20.50 -25.38 -28.57
CA TYR A 533 -21.81 -24.73 -28.42
C TYR A 533 -22.59 -25.28 -27.21
N PRO A 534 -23.06 -24.40 -26.31
CA PRO A 534 -23.83 -24.83 -25.13
C PRO A 534 -25.28 -25.24 -25.44
N GLY A 535 -25.84 -24.82 -26.58
CA GLY A 535 -27.19 -25.19 -26.98
C GLY A 535 -27.69 -24.34 -28.16
N GLU A 536 -28.11 -23.10 -27.85
CA GLU A 536 -28.59 -22.11 -28.81
C GLU A 536 -27.44 -21.59 -29.70
N VAL A 537 -27.75 -21.28 -30.95
CA VAL A 537 -26.82 -20.81 -31.99
C VAL A 537 -27.44 -19.59 -32.64
N ASP A 538 -26.65 -18.54 -32.84
CA ASP A 538 -27.11 -17.29 -33.49
C ASP A 538 -27.51 -17.57 -34.95
N GLU A 539 -28.51 -16.86 -35.49
CA GLU A 539 -28.83 -16.91 -36.92
C GLU A 539 -27.70 -16.36 -37.79
N GLU A 540 -26.88 -15.45 -37.26
CA GLU A 540 -25.70 -14.89 -37.93
C GLU A 540 -24.44 -15.77 -37.81
N ASP A 541 -24.45 -16.80 -36.95
CA ASP A 541 -23.35 -17.74 -36.86
C ASP A 541 -23.22 -18.55 -38.16
N ARG A 542 -21.99 -18.73 -38.63
CA ARG A 542 -21.69 -19.55 -39.83
C ARG A 542 -22.29 -20.96 -39.75
N ASP A 543 -22.42 -21.49 -38.53
CA ASP A 543 -22.83 -22.87 -38.24
C ASP A 543 -24.30 -23.00 -37.78
N HIS A 544 -25.11 -21.94 -37.91
CA HIS A 544 -26.52 -21.92 -37.46
C HIS A 544 -27.38 -23.01 -38.11
N HIS A 545 -27.05 -23.36 -39.36
CA HIS A 545 -27.75 -24.35 -40.16
C HIS A 545 -27.43 -25.81 -39.76
N LEU A 546 -26.43 -26.03 -38.91
CA LEU A 546 -26.00 -27.36 -38.48
C LEU A 546 -26.83 -27.87 -37.29
N THR A 547 -26.97 -29.19 -37.16
CA THR A 547 -27.48 -29.80 -35.93
C THR A 547 -26.39 -29.86 -34.86
N ARG A 548 -26.78 -30.06 -33.59
CA ARG A 548 -25.82 -30.26 -32.49
C ARG A 548 -24.84 -31.42 -32.77
N GLU A 549 -25.31 -32.50 -33.37
CA GLU A 549 -24.47 -33.64 -33.73
C GLU A 549 -23.47 -33.29 -34.85
N GLN A 550 -23.91 -32.54 -35.86
CA GLN A 550 -23.05 -32.08 -36.95
C GLN A 550 -21.96 -31.13 -36.43
N ARG A 551 -22.31 -30.17 -35.55
CA ARG A 551 -21.33 -29.29 -34.91
C ARG A 551 -20.32 -30.05 -34.07
N ASN A 552 -20.77 -31.02 -33.27
CA ASN A 552 -19.87 -31.86 -32.48
C ASN A 552 -18.92 -32.66 -33.37
N ARG A 553 -19.40 -33.19 -34.52
CA ARG A 553 -18.56 -33.89 -35.48
C ARG A 553 -17.53 -32.96 -36.11
N GLN A 554 -17.94 -31.78 -36.55
CA GLN A 554 -17.04 -30.77 -37.11
C GLN A 554 -15.98 -30.33 -36.10
N PHE A 555 -16.33 -30.13 -34.83
CA PHE A 555 -15.37 -29.86 -33.77
C PHE A 555 -14.34 -30.99 -33.64
N MET A 556 -14.78 -32.25 -33.61
CA MET A 556 -13.89 -33.41 -33.52
C MET A 556 -12.94 -33.48 -34.72
N ASP A 557 -13.46 -33.34 -35.93
CA ASP A 557 -12.67 -33.39 -37.16
C ASP A 557 -11.61 -32.27 -37.20
N GLN A 558 -11.99 -31.04 -36.82
CA GLN A 558 -11.06 -29.92 -36.72
C GLN A 558 -9.99 -30.16 -35.64
N ALA A 559 -10.39 -30.60 -34.44
CA ALA A 559 -9.46 -30.84 -33.35
C ALA A 559 -8.45 -31.95 -33.68
N VAL A 560 -8.89 -33.06 -34.30
CA VAL A 560 -8.01 -34.13 -34.77
C VAL A 560 -7.05 -33.62 -35.86
N ALA A 561 -7.54 -32.81 -36.81
CA ALA A 561 -6.69 -32.24 -37.85
C ALA A 561 -5.58 -31.34 -37.27
N ARG A 562 -5.90 -30.52 -36.26
CA ARG A 562 -4.96 -29.65 -35.54
C ARG A 562 -3.89 -30.48 -34.80
N LEU A 563 -4.31 -31.53 -34.07
CA LEU A 563 -3.38 -32.46 -33.40
C LEU A 563 -2.43 -33.13 -34.39
N ASN A 564 -2.95 -33.58 -35.55
CA ASN A 564 -2.14 -34.19 -36.61
C ASN A 564 -1.15 -33.21 -37.26
N GLN A 565 -1.40 -31.91 -37.19
CA GLN A 565 -0.47 -30.86 -37.60
C GLN A 565 0.58 -30.54 -36.51
N GLY A 566 0.53 -31.22 -35.36
CA GLY A 566 1.40 -30.97 -34.23
C GLY A 566 0.97 -29.80 -33.36
N GLU A 567 -0.25 -29.27 -33.52
CA GLU A 567 -0.76 -28.20 -32.67
C GLU A 567 -1.28 -28.76 -31.34
N ASN A 568 -0.78 -28.21 -30.22
CA ASN A 568 -1.25 -28.55 -28.88
C ASN A 568 -2.64 -27.97 -28.63
N ILE A 569 -3.52 -28.72 -27.98
CA ILE A 569 -4.89 -28.26 -27.66
C ILE A 569 -5.10 -28.23 -26.14
N ILE A 570 -5.60 -27.12 -25.61
CA ILE A 570 -5.97 -26.99 -24.19
C ILE A 570 -7.49 -27.11 -24.03
N ILE A 571 -7.92 -27.95 -23.09
CA ILE A 571 -9.34 -28.16 -22.75
C ILE A 571 -9.54 -28.15 -21.24
N CYS A 572 -10.51 -27.39 -20.76
CA CYS A 572 -10.97 -27.45 -19.38
C CYS A 572 -12.17 -28.42 -19.26
N PRO A 573 -11.96 -29.68 -18.81
CA PRO A 573 -13.01 -30.71 -18.85
C PRO A 573 -14.22 -30.40 -17.94
N GLU A 574 -14.09 -29.53 -16.95
CA GLU A 574 -15.19 -29.05 -16.10
C GLU A 574 -16.28 -28.32 -16.90
N GLY A 575 -15.86 -27.60 -17.94
CA GLY A 575 -16.73 -26.79 -18.79
C GLY A 575 -17.51 -25.68 -18.07
N ARG A 576 -17.12 -25.36 -16.83
CA ARG A 576 -17.55 -24.22 -16.00
C ARG A 576 -16.35 -23.78 -15.14
N CYS A 577 -16.36 -22.54 -14.69
CA CYS A 577 -15.38 -22.00 -13.75
C CYS A 577 -15.80 -22.31 -12.29
N TYR A 578 -14.82 -22.44 -11.41
CA TYR A 578 -15.00 -22.64 -9.96
C TYR A 578 -14.04 -21.75 -9.16
N TYR A 579 -14.32 -21.51 -7.89
CA TYR A 579 -13.31 -20.96 -6.99
C TYR A 579 -12.22 -22.00 -6.72
N THR A 580 -11.00 -21.56 -6.40
CA THR A 580 -9.84 -22.46 -6.22
C THR A 580 -10.13 -23.59 -5.23
N GLU A 581 -10.82 -23.28 -4.14
CA GLU A 581 -11.14 -24.22 -3.07
C GLU A 581 -12.29 -25.19 -3.41
N GLU A 582 -13.07 -24.87 -4.43
CA GLU A 582 -14.22 -25.66 -4.92
C GLU A 582 -13.86 -26.49 -6.16
N SER A 583 -12.71 -26.21 -6.76
CA SER A 583 -12.17 -26.88 -7.93
C SER A 583 -11.45 -28.19 -7.53
N PRO A 584 -11.56 -29.30 -8.28
CA PRO A 584 -12.26 -29.40 -9.54
C PRO A 584 -13.77 -29.69 -9.43
N GLY A 585 -14.52 -29.20 -10.41
CA GLY A 585 -15.90 -29.66 -10.68
C GLY A 585 -15.95 -31.00 -11.44
N PRO A 586 -17.15 -31.54 -11.72
CA PRO A 586 -17.29 -32.78 -12.49
C PRO A 586 -16.77 -32.66 -13.93
N PHE A 587 -15.93 -33.61 -14.36
CA PHE A 587 -15.36 -33.62 -15.70
C PHE A 587 -16.33 -34.18 -16.76
N LYS A 588 -16.33 -33.55 -17.93
CA LYS A 588 -17.05 -33.99 -19.13
C LYS A 588 -16.19 -34.97 -19.95
N SER A 589 -16.85 -35.84 -20.70
CA SER A 589 -16.19 -36.89 -21.50
C SER A 589 -15.54 -36.41 -22.80
N GLY A 590 -15.78 -35.16 -23.22
CA GLY A 590 -15.40 -34.65 -24.55
C GLY A 590 -13.92 -34.80 -24.89
N VAL A 591 -13.01 -34.37 -24.00
CA VAL A 591 -11.56 -34.47 -24.24
C VAL A 591 -11.06 -35.92 -24.33
N PHE A 592 -11.63 -36.81 -23.53
CA PHE A 592 -11.24 -38.22 -23.52
C PHE A 592 -11.72 -38.95 -24.78
N ARG A 593 -12.92 -38.59 -25.28
CA ARG A 593 -13.40 -39.07 -26.59
C ARG A 593 -12.57 -38.52 -27.74
N LEU A 594 -12.12 -37.26 -27.67
CA LEU A 594 -11.22 -36.67 -28.65
C LEU A 594 -9.88 -37.41 -28.70
N ALA A 595 -9.29 -37.73 -27.55
CA ALA A 595 -8.06 -38.53 -27.49
C ALA A 595 -8.23 -39.89 -28.18
N LEU A 596 -9.32 -40.61 -27.90
CA LEU A 596 -9.59 -41.93 -28.50
C LEU A 596 -9.90 -41.87 -30.01
N ALA A 597 -10.36 -40.73 -30.53
CA ALA A 597 -10.69 -40.55 -31.93
C ALA A 597 -9.50 -40.13 -32.81
N ALA A 598 -8.42 -39.63 -32.21
CA ALA A 598 -7.21 -39.23 -32.92
C ALA A 598 -6.28 -40.43 -33.16
N ASP A 599 -5.64 -40.47 -34.33
CA ASP A 599 -4.65 -41.49 -34.71
C ASP A 599 -3.41 -40.81 -35.33
N PRO A 600 -2.22 -40.87 -34.69
CA PRO A 600 -1.93 -41.58 -33.44
C PRO A 600 -2.60 -40.94 -32.20
N GLU A 601 -2.94 -41.76 -31.20
CA GLU A 601 -3.56 -41.28 -29.96
C GLU A 601 -2.62 -40.30 -29.22
N PRO A 602 -3.04 -39.04 -28.97
CA PRO A 602 -2.23 -38.04 -28.29
C PRO A 602 -2.12 -38.35 -26.80
N MET A 603 -1.05 -37.86 -26.17
CA MET A 603 -0.97 -37.82 -24.71
C MET A 603 -1.95 -36.78 -24.16
N ILE A 604 -2.56 -37.11 -23.02
CA ILE A 604 -3.24 -36.14 -22.15
C ILE A 604 -2.24 -35.71 -21.08
N VAL A 605 -1.94 -34.41 -21.03
CA VAL A 605 -1.04 -33.76 -20.07
C VAL A 605 -1.89 -33.03 -19.02
N PRO A 606 -1.94 -33.52 -17.76
CA PRO A 606 -2.71 -32.87 -16.72
C PRO A 606 -1.96 -31.69 -16.11
N ILE A 607 -2.64 -30.56 -16.01
CA ILE A 607 -2.15 -29.35 -15.34
C ILE A 607 -3.15 -28.94 -14.27
N ALA A 608 -2.70 -28.65 -13.05
CA ALA A 608 -3.54 -28.04 -12.02
C ALA A 608 -3.09 -26.61 -11.71
N VAL A 609 -4.05 -25.70 -11.58
CA VAL A 609 -3.84 -24.28 -11.31
C VAL A 609 -4.54 -23.82 -10.04
N ALA A 610 -4.01 -22.79 -9.38
CA ALA A 610 -4.56 -22.21 -8.15
C ALA A 610 -4.43 -20.68 -8.10
N ASN A 611 -5.38 -20.04 -7.39
CA ASN A 611 -5.46 -18.62 -7.03
C ASN A 611 -5.71 -17.61 -8.17
N PHE A 612 -6.17 -18.06 -9.34
CA PHE A 612 -6.57 -17.13 -10.43
C PHE A 612 -7.90 -16.41 -10.15
N ASP A 613 -8.67 -16.89 -9.18
CA ASP A 613 -9.87 -16.26 -8.62
C ASP A 613 -9.55 -15.19 -7.55
N LYS A 614 -8.26 -14.99 -7.22
CA LYS A 614 -7.78 -13.98 -6.28
C LYS A 614 -7.13 -12.80 -7.01
N ARG A 615 -6.72 -11.77 -6.26
CA ARG A 615 -6.00 -10.61 -6.80
C ARG A 615 -4.57 -10.99 -7.17
N LEU A 616 -4.27 -11.03 -8.47
CA LEU A 616 -2.99 -11.51 -9.02
C LEU A 616 -1.77 -10.67 -8.59
N THR A 617 -1.96 -9.39 -8.27
CA THR A 617 -0.90 -8.51 -7.75
C THR A 617 -0.69 -8.63 -6.24
N ARG A 618 -1.56 -9.34 -5.53
CA ARG A 618 -1.51 -9.52 -4.06
C ARG A 618 -1.44 -10.98 -3.62
N THR A 619 -1.42 -11.93 -4.55
CA THR A 619 -1.46 -13.36 -4.25
C THR A 619 -0.59 -14.10 -5.25
N SER A 620 0.13 -15.12 -4.77
CA SER A 620 0.89 -15.98 -5.68
C SER A 620 -0.04 -16.98 -6.35
N THR A 621 0.03 -17.07 -7.68
CA THR A 621 -0.61 -18.15 -8.45
C THR A 621 0.32 -19.35 -8.58
N ALA A 622 -0.25 -20.52 -8.88
CA ALA A 622 0.52 -21.72 -9.16
C ALA A 622 -0.02 -22.48 -10.37
N ALA A 623 0.88 -23.14 -11.08
CA ALA A 623 0.57 -24.18 -12.05
C ALA A 623 1.52 -25.38 -11.88
N ILE A 624 0.97 -26.58 -11.82
CA ILE A 624 1.75 -27.83 -11.70
C ILE A 624 1.38 -28.75 -12.86
N VAL A 625 2.40 -29.23 -13.58
CA VAL A 625 2.25 -30.24 -14.64
C VAL A 625 2.48 -31.63 -14.06
N PHE A 626 1.56 -32.55 -14.31
CA PHE A 626 1.60 -33.93 -13.82
C PHE A 626 1.94 -34.92 -14.95
N PRO A 627 2.34 -36.16 -14.62
CA PRO A 627 2.65 -37.19 -15.61
C PRO A 627 1.52 -37.40 -16.63
N SER A 628 1.87 -37.35 -17.91
CA SER A 628 0.93 -37.55 -19.01
C SER A 628 0.53 -39.02 -19.19
N PHE A 629 -0.67 -39.27 -19.72
CA PHE A 629 -1.20 -40.62 -19.98
C PHE A 629 -1.95 -40.71 -21.31
N ARG A 630 -2.16 -41.94 -21.81
CA ARG A 630 -3.13 -42.21 -22.90
C ARG A 630 -4.42 -42.78 -22.33
N VAL A 631 -5.54 -42.50 -22.97
CA VAL A 631 -6.83 -43.03 -22.52
C VAL A 631 -6.88 -44.54 -22.73
N SER A 632 -6.28 -45.04 -23.82
CA SER A 632 -6.16 -46.47 -24.12
C SER A 632 -5.44 -47.29 -23.05
N ASP A 633 -4.57 -46.66 -22.25
CA ASP A 633 -3.80 -47.36 -21.21
C ASP A 633 -4.67 -47.71 -19.99
N HIS A 634 -5.83 -47.04 -19.87
CA HIS A 634 -6.73 -47.15 -18.72
C HIS A 634 -8.12 -47.68 -19.09
N VAL A 635 -8.57 -47.50 -20.33
CA VAL A 635 -9.88 -47.96 -20.83
C VAL A 635 -9.68 -49.20 -21.70
N ARG A 636 -10.19 -50.35 -21.24
CA ARG A 636 -9.98 -51.65 -21.91
C ARG A 636 -10.81 -51.83 -23.18
N ASP A 637 -12.02 -51.28 -23.20
CA ASP A 637 -12.93 -51.30 -24.35
C ASP A 637 -13.27 -49.87 -24.75
N LYS A 638 -12.81 -49.45 -25.94
CA LYS A 638 -12.99 -48.08 -26.44
C LYS A 638 -14.45 -47.78 -26.81
N ASP A 639 -15.25 -48.84 -27.02
CA ASP A 639 -16.66 -48.73 -27.42
C ASP A 639 -17.64 -48.86 -26.24
N ASP A 640 -17.15 -49.17 -25.02
CA ASP A 640 -17.96 -49.20 -23.79
C ASP A 640 -18.03 -47.80 -23.13
N PRO A 641 -19.20 -47.12 -23.15
CA PRO A 641 -19.34 -45.82 -22.52
C PRO A 641 -19.14 -45.86 -21.00
N GLN A 642 -19.45 -46.98 -20.34
CA GLN A 642 -19.36 -47.08 -18.88
C GLN A 642 -17.91 -47.12 -18.42
N SER A 643 -17.06 -47.93 -19.07
CA SER A 643 -15.62 -47.96 -18.78
C SER A 643 -14.97 -46.57 -18.92
N LEU A 644 -15.43 -45.74 -19.86
CA LEU A 644 -14.94 -44.37 -20.01
C LEU A 644 -15.41 -43.46 -18.86
N TYR A 645 -16.68 -43.54 -18.45
CA TYR A 645 -17.20 -42.75 -17.33
C TYR A 645 -16.53 -43.11 -16.00
N ASP A 646 -16.28 -44.40 -15.77
CA ASP A 646 -15.58 -44.87 -14.57
C ASP A 646 -14.14 -44.32 -14.53
N PHE A 647 -13.45 -44.30 -15.68
CA PHE A 647 -12.12 -43.70 -15.79
C PHE A 647 -12.15 -42.19 -15.55
N ILE A 648 -13.14 -41.47 -16.10
CA ILE A 648 -13.28 -40.02 -15.88
C ILE A 648 -13.47 -39.71 -14.39
N ALA A 649 -14.23 -40.53 -13.66
CA ALA A 649 -14.39 -40.37 -12.21
C ALA A 649 -13.04 -40.50 -11.47
N ILE A 650 -12.20 -41.44 -11.88
CA ILE A 650 -10.84 -41.60 -11.33
C ILE A 650 -9.98 -40.37 -11.62
N VAL A 651 -9.97 -39.87 -12.86
CA VAL A 651 -9.22 -38.66 -13.22
C VAL A 651 -9.70 -37.44 -12.44
N ASN A 652 -11.01 -37.32 -12.20
CA ASN A 652 -11.58 -36.25 -11.40
C ASN A 652 -11.10 -36.31 -9.93
N GLU A 653 -11.00 -37.51 -9.34
CA GLU A 653 -10.40 -37.70 -8.02
C GLU A 653 -8.90 -37.36 -7.98
N TRP A 654 -8.13 -37.69 -9.03
CA TRP A 654 -6.73 -37.27 -9.12
C TRP A 654 -6.60 -35.74 -9.08
N TYR A 655 -7.46 -35.03 -9.83
CA TYR A 655 -7.45 -33.58 -9.88
C TYR A 655 -7.75 -32.91 -8.54
N LYS A 656 -8.60 -33.51 -7.68
CA LYS A 656 -8.79 -33.01 -6.32
C LYS A 656 -7.48 -32.99 -5.52
N GLY A 657 -6.64 -34.02 -5.69
CA GLY A 657 -5.30 -34.06 -5.12
C GLY A 657 -4.33 -33.08 -5.78
N TYR A 658 -4.42 -32.91 -7.09
CA TYR A 658 -3.55 -32.01 -7.85
C TYR A 658 -3.80 -30.53 -7.53
N VAL A 659 -5.07 -30.11 -7.42
CA VAL A 659 -5.43 -28.74 -7.04
C VAL A 659 -4.96 -28.43 -5.62
N ARG A 660 -5.06 -29.38 -4.68
CA ARG A 660 -4.49 -29.21 -3.32
C ARG A 660 -2.98 -28.97 -3.35
N GLN A 661 -2.24 -29.72 -4.17
CA GLN A 661 -0.80 -29.50 -4.34
C GLN A 661 -0.48 -28.14 -4.97
N ALA A 662 -1.30 -27.68 -5.93
CA ALA A 662 -1.16 -26.34 -6.51
C ALA A 662 -1.39 -25.26 -5.44
N ILE A 663 -2.41 -25.40 -4.59
CA ILE A 663 -2.66 -24.50 -3.46
C ILE A 663 -1.46 -24.49 -2.51
N GLU A 664 -0.96 -25.66 -2.08
CA GLU A 664 0.22 -25.75 -1.21
C GLU A 664 1.46 -25.11 -1.82
N LEU A 665 1.64 -25.19 -3.15
CA LEU A 665 2.77 -24.57 -3.84
C LEU A 665 2.71 -23.03 -3.75
N THR A 666 1.51 -22.43 -3.71
CA THR A 666 1.36 -20.98 -3.53
C THR A 666 1.85 -20.50 -2.15
N LEU A 667 1.86 -21.38 -1.14
CA LEU A 667 2.29 -21.09 0.22
C LEU A 667 3.79 -21.34 0.46
N LYS A 668 4.44 -22.15 -0.39
CA LYS A 668 5.89 -22.47 -0.32
C LYS A 668 6.73 -21.26 -0.77
N GLY A 669 6.83 -20.28 0.12
CA GLY A 669 7.51 -19.02 -0.08
C GLY A 669 7.27 -17.99 1.03
N GLU A 670 6.26 -18.20 1.89
CA GLU A 670 6.07 -17.40 3.12
C GLU A 670 7.00 -17.84 4.27
N GLU A 671 7.59 -19.04 4.19
CA GLU A 671 8.64 -19.48 5.10
C GLU A 671 10.04 -19.20 4.50
N ILE A 672 10.63 -18.09 4.96
CA ILE A 672 12.08 -17.91 5.18
C ILE A 672 12.96 -18.12 3.93
N ALA A 673 13.28 -17.02 3.24
CA ALA A 673 14.65 -16.83 2.76
C ALA A 673 15.42 -16.16 3.90
N GLY A 674 16.28 -16.93 4.57
CA GLY A 674 17.03 -16.52 5.77
C GLY A 674 18.35 -15.84 5.48
#